data_AF-A0A3D1JI32-F1
#
_entry.id   AF-A0A3D1JI32-F1
#
_cell.length_a   1.000
_cell.length_b   1.000
_cell.length_c   1.000
_cell.angle_alpha   90.00
_cell.angle_beta   90.00
_cell.angle_gamma   90.00
#
_symmetry.space_group_name_H-M   'P 1'
#
loop_
_entity.id
_entity.type
_entity.pdbx_description
1 polymer ?
#
loop_
_entity_poly.entity_id
_entity_poly.type
_entity_poly.pdbx_seq_one_letter_code
_entity_poly.pdbx_strand_id
1 'polypeptide(L)'
;MAVAGAFLVLVFSAIFRLPGSRAQATSAPVLLITNGGYGATLGEILRAEGLNLFDQVVLSAMNASLLAQYRVVILGPGSLTSSQAADLRTYVNGGGRLLAVCPDAQLADLFGLGASAGGLLDGYLKISGTASFDGGTPGAGLTTQTLQIHGLTDQYTLAGGVKLASLYSDATASTSYPAVVGNLAGSGRAVAFLYDLGKNIVLTRQGDPANAGIDVDGDGVVRAFELFWKWSGDHTTRIPWVNLDRVPVPQADEQMRLFSRLVRQLANQPLPQLWYFPGSTRTMLVLTGDAHANPTAYYQQEINSLNAYGARMTFYLVQAGEPTNASVQAWRAQGHEFGIHPYASKPDVGITNIDQGYAVFNSWFGSTFSSPKSRTVRNHQVAWKGYTDAVELERDYGIAMDTNFYHSGAWLQKADGTWAHGYITGSGLPMKFSRTDGTILPVYQQETHLVDEQLIRDAGVGREGLTAEQGVAVSRALIDASQNGFYSALMTQFHVDYYGNGDPRGWAEGTMAYAQSLGIPLWNADRWLAFTETRHDAVFQNIVWDQSTGRLTFDLFSNPDRGEGLTVLLPASWDGRPLEWVQVDAGAPLTAPFSPMDVRGVPMVFFPLSAGSHSWTVSYLTAHADLQVGLEAPSTVNAGGQLTFRLTITNAGPDLSENVVAILTVPAGTTGVGVEASQGSCTPGVTEVSCNLGNLSAGSGATIDLTLTAPAEPTTLSSQGHAASAVTPDWVSGNNSASREVSVSAVSDLALTLTDVPDPVLAGRPLSYTVQVMNAGPSMAGGVQVRLTLPAGAQFNQAAGSGWNCTWGGAGQEVLCGLSQPVGAGESAPPLGVGIFAPASGTSFQTVARVSSVNFDPQGENNEVVAVTTLRYALFLPLISRQPFP
;
A
#
# COMPACT_ATOMS: atom_id res chain seq x y z
N MET A 1 -69.91 33.22 32.40
CA MET A 1 -68.66 33.66 33.05
C MET A 1 -67.54 32.78 32.56
N ALA A 2 -66.63 33.38 31.79
CA ALA A 2 -65.45 32.74 31.23
C ALA A 2 -64.34 32.73 32.29
N VAL A 3 -63.63 31.60 32.44
CA VAL A 3 -62.28 31.58 33.00
C VAL A 3 -61.46 30.64 32.12
N ALA A 4 -60.51 31.25 31.42
CA ALA A 4 -59.50 30.59 30.60
C ALA A 4 -58.42 29.99 31.53
N GLY A 5 -58.08 28.72 31.32
CA GLY A 5 -56.91 28.07 31.88
C GLY A 5 -56.02 27.60 30.73
N ALA A 6 -54.86 28.24 30.60
CA ALA A 6 -53.86 27.93 29.58
C ALA A 6 -53.16 26.59 29.91
N PHE A 7 -53.29 25.61 29.02
CA PHE A 7 -52.38 24.46 28.95
C PHE A 7 -51.22 24.82 28.02
N LEU A 8 -50.02 24.96 28.59
CA LEU A 8 -48.77 25.07 27.85
C LEU A 8 -48.40 23.67 27.34
N VAL A 9 -48.71 23.37 26.08
CA VAL A 9 -48.20 22.19 25.39
C VAL A 9 -46.83 22.55 24.83
N LEU A 10 -45.77 22.01 25.43
CA LEU A 10 -44.44 21.95 24.84
C LEU A 10 -44.48 20.98 23.65
N VAL A 11 -44.72 21.50 22.45
CA VAL A 11 -44.53 20.77 21.20
C VAL A 11 -43.04 20.77 20.87
N PHE A 12 -42.36 19.66 21.12
CA PHE A 12 -41.11 19.35 20.43
C PHE A 12 -41.45 18.99 18.98
N SER A 13 -41.26 19.94 18.07
CA SER A 13 -41.34 19.70 16.63
C SER A 13 -40.10 18.92 16.17
N ALA A 14 -40.11 17.60 16.29
CA ALA A 14 -39.22 16.74 15.51
C ALA A 14 -39.75 16.74 14.07
N ILE A 15 -39.09 17.50 13.19
CA ILE A 15 -39.39 17.52 11.76
C ILE A 15 -38.94 16.17 11.18
N PHE A 16 -39.86 15.20 11.13
CA PHE A 16 -39.75 14.06 10.22
C PHE A 16 -39.87 14.58 8.79
N ARG A 17 -38.74 14.80 8.12
CA ARG A 17 -38.71 14.96 6.66
C ARG A 17 -38.79 13.58 6.02
N LEU A 18 -39.97 13.25 5.49
CA LEU A 18 -40.12 12.18 4.50
C LEU A 18 -39.26 12.50 3.25
N PRO A 19 -38.62 11.51 2.60
CA PRO A 19 -37.82 11.73 1.40
C PRO A 19 -38.75 11.87 0.19
N GLY A 20 -39.22 13.09 -0.06
CA GLY A 20 -40.00 13.44 -1.23
C GLY A 20 -39.79 14.91 -1.59
N SER A 21 -39.22 15.16 -2.76
CA SER A 21 -38.93 16.47 -3.35
C SER A 21 -37.95 17.38 -2.57
N ARG A 22 -36.65 17.26 -2.86
CA ARG A 22 -35.66 18.29 -2.53
C ARG A 22 -35.71 19.38 -3.61
N ALA A 23 -35.97 20.62 -3.20
CA ALA A 23 -35.83 21.80 -4.05
C ALA A 23 -34.35 22.04 -4.37
N GLN A 24 -34.12 22.40 -5.63
CA GLN A 24 -32.87 22.40 -6.38
C GLN A 24 -31.92 23.55 -5.97
N ALA A 25 -30.71 23.19 -5.54
CA ALA A 25 -29.49 23.97 -5.68
C ALA A 25 -28.39 22.96 -6.07
N THR A 26 -28.25 22.71 -7.37
CA THR A 26 -27.44 21.61 -7.91
C THR A 26 -25.94 21.87 -7.74
N SER A 27 -25.27 20.96 -7.04
CA SER A 27 -23.82 20.99 -6.76
C SER A 27 -23.13 19.63 -7.01
N ALA A 28 -23.85 18.65 -7.58
CA ALA A 28 -23.30 17.34 -7.90
C ALA A 28 -22.68 17.33 -9.31
N PRO A 29 -21.44 16.81 -9.49
CA PRO A 29 -20.79 16.77 -10.81
C PRO A 29 -21.31 15.66 -11.74
N VAL A 30 -22.05 14.68 -11.20
CA VAL A 30 -22.52 13.49 -11.92
C VAL A 30 -24.05 13.47 -11.98
N LEU A 31 -24.60 13.20 -13.17
CA LEU A 31 -26.03 12.93 -13.36
C LEU A 31 -26.25 11.46 -13.72
N LEU A 32 -27.06 10.75 -12.94
CA LEU A 32 -27.54 9.42 -13.28
C LEU A 32 -28.94 9.50 -13.89
N ILE A 33 -29.08 9.04 -15.12
CA ILE A 33 -30.35 8.96 -15.85
C ILE A 33 -30.80 7.49 -15.87
N THR A 34 -31.94 7.23 -15.26
CA THR A 34 -32.51 5.88 -15.12
C THR A 34 -33.71 5.69 -16.06
N ASN A 35 -33.91 4.48 -16.59
CA ASN A 35 -35.00 4.19 -17.53
C ASN A 35 -35.77 2.92 -17.12
N GLY A 36 -36.19 2.86 -15.86
CA GLY A 36 -36.73 1.64 -15.27
C GLY A 36 -35.67 0.52 -15.18
N GLY A 37 -36.13 -0.70 -14.88
CA GLY A 37 -35.22 -1.84 -14.68
C GLY A 37 -34.16 -1.54 -13.62
N TYR A 38 -32.98 -2.16 -13.78
CA TYR A 38 -31.87 -2.07 -12.84
C TYR A 38 -31.08 -0.75 -12.93
N GLY A 39 -31.60 0.29 -13.58
CA GLY A 39 -30.93 1.59 -13.68
C GLY A 39 -30.67 2.24 -12.32
N ALA A 40 -31.57 2.06 -11.35
CA ALA A 40 -31.40 2.58 -9.98
C ALA A 40 -30.25 1.88 -9.23
N THR A 41 -29.95 0.62 -9.56
CA THR A 41 -28.83 -0.13 -8.99
C THR A 41 -27.50 0.53 -9.30
N LEU A 42 -27.36 1.23 -10.43
CA LEU A 42 -26.12 1.98 -10.72
C LEU A 42 -25.85 3.05 -9.65
N GLY A 43 -26.89 3.66 -9.10
CA GLY A 43 -26.77 4.59 -7.97
C GLY A 43 -26.33 3.89 -6.68
N GLU A 44 -26.84 2.69 -6.41
CA GLU A 44 -26.39 1.87 -5.27
C GLU A 44 -24.93 1.42 -5.43
N ILE A 45 -24.48 1.12 -6.65
CA ILE A 45 -23.07 0.82 -6.94
C ILE A 45 -22.20 2.04 -6.62
N LEU A 46 -22.59 3.25 -7.05
CA LEU A 46 -21.87 4.48 -6.73
C LEU A 46 -21.77 4.70 -5.22
N ARG A 47 -22.87 4.47 -4.47
CA ARG A 47 -22.87 4.60 -3.00
C ARG A 47 -22.01 3.55 -2.32
N ALA A 48 -22.09 2.29 -2.72
CA ALA A 48 -21.20 1.24 -2.21
C ALA A 48 -19.73 1.59 -2.48
N GLU A 49 -19.44 2.14 -3.65
CA GLU A 49 -18.12 2.63 -4.04
C GLU A 49 -17.72 3.97 -3.40
N GLY A 50 -18.61 4.62 -2.64
CA GLY A 50 -18.33 5.83 -1.87
C GLY A 50 -18.41 7.14 -2.65
N LEU A 51 -19.03 7.10 -3.84
CA LEU A 51 -19.23 8.24 -4.73
C LEU A 51 -20.65 8.83 -4.54
N ASN A 52 -20.92 9.37 -3.35
CA ASN A 52 -22.23 9.94 -2.98
C ASN A 52 -22.41 11.38 -3.51
N LEU A 53 -22.06 11.61 -4.77
CA LEU A 53 -21.93 12.93 -5.41
C LEU A 53 -22.67 13.01 -6.76
N PHE A 54 -23.86 12.42 -6.82
CA PHE A 54 -24.67 12.38 -8.03
C PHE A 54 -26.12 12.79 -7.78
N ASP A 55 -26.70 13.44 -8.78
CA ASP A 55 -28.15 13.62 -8.90
C ASP A 55 -28.74 12.47 -9.74
N GLN A 56 -29.98 12.09 -9.47
CA GLN A 56 -30.66 11.01 -10.19
C GLN A 56 -32.00 11.48 -10.76
N VAL A 57 -32.24 11.20 -12.03
CA VAL A 57 -33.49 11.48 -12.74
C VAL A 57 -33.98 10.27 -13.52
N VAL A 58 -35.26 10.26 -13.89
CA VAL A 58 -35.80 9.32 -14.89
C VAL A 58 -35.57 9.86 -16.30
N LEU A 59 -35.45 8.98 -17.30
CA LEU A 59 -35.13 9.31 -18.68
C LEU A 59 -36.11 10.33 -19.30
N SER A 60 -37.38 10.29 -18.92
CA SER A 60 -38.39 11.24 -19.39
C SER A 60 -38.14 12.68 -18.95
N ALA A 61 -37.31 12.91 -17.92
CA ALA A 61 -36.91 14.24 -17.48
C ALA A 61 -35.66 14.78 -18.23
N MET A 62 -34.98 13.93 -19.01
CA MET A 62 -33.77 14.32 -19.74
C MET A 62 -34.09 15.31 -20.87
N ASN A 63 -33.27 16.35 -20.96
CA ASN A 63 -33.23 17.30 -22.08
C ASN A 63 -31.85 17.95 -22.15
N ALA A 64 -31.54 18.61 -23.26
CA ALA A 64 -30.26 19.31 -23.47
C ALA A 64 -29.88 20.30 -22.34
N SER A 65 -30.84 21.04 -21.78
CA SER A 65 -30.57 22.01 -20.71
C SER A 65 -30.16 21.36 -19.40
N LEU A 66 -30.74 20.19 -19.09
CA LEU A 66 -30.32 19.39 -17.94
C LEU A 66 -28.91 18.82 -18.15
N LEU A 67 -28.65 18.21 -19.31
CA LEU A 67 -27.34 17.59 -19.62
C LEU A 67 -26.19 18.60 -19.49
N ALA A 68 -26.39 19.83 -19.95
CA ALA A 68 -25.38 20.90 -19.91
C ALA A 68 -24.96 21.33 -18.49
N GLN A 69 -25.72 20.97 -17.45
CA GLN A 69 -25.42 21.30 -16.06
C GLN A 69 -24.39 20.35 -15.42
N TYR A 70 -24.12 19.19 -16.04
CA TYR A 70 -23.32 18.14 -15.42
C TYR A 70 -22.05 17.83 -16.22
N ARG A 71 -20.97 17.54 -15.48
CA ARG A 71 -19.68 17.15 -16.06
C ARG A 71 -19.75 15.75 -16.64
N VAL A 72 -20.43 14.83 -15.94
CA VAL A 72 -20.61 13.43 -16.34
C VAL A 72 -22.07 13.08 -16.34
N VAL A 73 -22.50 12.39 -17.39
CA VAL A 73 -23.82 11.77 -17.50
C VAL A 73 -23.64 10.26 -17.54
N ILE A 74 -24.30 9.57 -16.61
CA ILE A 74 -24.44 8.13 -16.60
C ILE A 74 -25.83 7.79 -17.13
N LEU A 75 -25.90 6.99 -18.18
CA LEU A 75 -27.13 6.54 -18.80
C LEU A 75 -27.36 5.06 -18.50
N GLY A 76 -28.43 4.76 -17.76
CA GLY A 76 -28.89 3.40 -17.54
C GLY A 76 -29.45 2.76 -18.80
N PRO A 77 -29.70 1.44 -18.77
CA PRO A 77 -30.15 0.68 -19.93
C PRO A 77 -31.53 1.11 -20.42
N GLY A 78 -31.76 1.05 -21.74
CA GLY A 78 -33.08 1.17 -22.35
C GLY A 78 -33.10 2.03 -23.62
N SER A 79 -34.26 2.05 -24.28
CA SER A 79 -34.39 2.71 -25.59
C SER A 79 -34.51 4.22 -25.50
N LEU A 80 -33.98 4.91 -26.51
CA LEU A 80 -34.04 6.36 -26.66
C LEU A 80 -34.97 6.76 -27.81
N THR A 81 -35.69 7.87 -27.62
CA THR A 81 -36.27 8.58 -28.76
C THR A 81 -35.17 9.25 -29.59
N SER A 82 -35.43 9.51 -30.87
CA SER A 82 -34.44 10.19 -31.74
C SER A 82 -34.03 11.57 -31.22
N SER A 83 -34.93 12.29 -30.53
CA SER A 83 -34.62 13.58 -29.89
C SER A 83 -33.64 13.40 -28.73
N GLN A 84 -33.87 12.40 -27.87
CA GLN A 84 -32.99 12.10 -26.74
C GLN A 84 -31.60 11.65 -27.21
N ALA A 85 -31.53 10.83 -28.26
CA ALA A 85 -30.27 10.45 -28.87
C ALA A 85 -29.53 11.66 -29.46
N ALA A 86 -30.24 12.58 -30.12
CA ALA A 86 -29.67 13.82 -30.65
C ALA A 86 -29.13 14.75 -29.54
N ASP A 87 -29.85 14.88 -28.42
CA ASP A 87 -29.42 15.68 -27.27
C ASP A 87 -28.12 15.12 -26.67
N LEU A 88 -28.04 13.80 -26.46
CA LEU A 88 -26.83 13.14 -25.95
C LEU A 88 -25.64 13.26 -26.91
N ARG A 89 -25.88 13.14 -28.22
CA ARG A 89 -24.84 13.38 -29.24
C ARG A 89 -24.32 14.80 -29.19
N THR A 90 -25.22 15.77 -29.07
CA THR A 90 -24.85 17.19 -28.97
C THR A 90 -24.03 17.44 -27.70
N TYR A 91 -24.47 16.88 -26.57
CA TYR A 91 -23.75 16.95 -25.30
C TYR A 91 -22.31 16.40 -25.41
N VAL A 92 -22.14 15.17 -25.93
CA VAL A 92 -20.82 14.55 -26.08
C VAL A 92 -19.96 15.32 -27.08
N ASN A 93 -20.47 15.65 -28.26
CA ASN A 93 -19.70 16.38 -29.26
C ASN A 93 -19.25 17.77 -28.77
N GLY A 94 -20.05 18.41 -27.91
CA GLY A 94 -19.74 19.67 -27.22
C GLY A 94 -18.77 19.56 -26.04
N GLY A 95 -18.19 18.39 -25.77
CA GLY A 95 -17.18 18.18 -24.73
C GLY A 95 -17.69 17.39 -23.52
N GLY A 96 -18.98 17.06 -23.50
CA GLY A 96 -19.63 16.26 -22.46
C GLY A 96 -19.03 14.86 -22.30
N ARG A 97 -19.28 14.26 -21.14
CA ARG A 97 -18.73 12.95 -20.75
C ARG A 97 -19.87 11.99 -20.50
N LEU A 98 -19.98 10.95 -21.32
CA LEU A 98 -21.08 9.99 -21.25
C LEU A 98 -20.56 8.61 -20.85
N LEU A 99 -21.17 7.99 -19.85
CA LEU A 99 -21.03 6.57 -19.56
C LEU A 99 -22.40 5.90 -19.72
N ALA A 100 -22.53 4.96 -20.64
CA ALA A 100 -23.76 4.22 -20.86
C ALA A 100 -23.63 2.74 -20.48
N VAL A 101 -24.72 2.16 -20.00
CA VAL A 101 -24.86 0.73 -19.73
C VAL A 101 -25.93 0.19 -20.68
N CYS A 102 -25.61 -0.80 -21.52
CA CYS A 102 -26.42 -1.24 -22.66
C CYS A 102 -26.90 -0.05 -23.51
N PRO A 103 -25.99 0.70 -24.17
CA PRO A 103 -26.38 1.87 -24.93
C PRO A 103 -27.34 1.52 -26.07
N ASP A 104 -28.35 2.37 -26.28
CA ASP A 104 -29.20 2.30 -27.47
C ASP A 104 -28.33 2.35 -28.74
N ALA A 105 -28.65 1.52 -29.74
CA ALA A 105 -27.88 1.40 -30.97
C ALA A 105 -27.75 2.74 -31.72
N GLN A 106 -28.68 3.68 -31.51
CA GLN A 106 -28.60 5.05 -32.02
C GLN A 106 -27.39 5.84 -31.50
N LEU A 107 -26.62 5.35 -30.53
CA LEU A 107 -25.42 6.01 -30.00
C LEU A 107 -24.13 5.19 -30.20
N ALA A 108 -24.19 4.05 -30.89
CA ALA A 108 -23.07 3.09 -30.98
C ALA A 108 -21.76 3.73 -31.47
N ASP A 109 -21.84 4.62 -32.46
CA ASP A 109 -20.70 5.36 -33.02
C ASP A 109 -20.02 6.29 -32.01
N LEU A 110 -20.75 6.86 -31.04
CA LEU A 110 -20.13 7.66 -29.97
C LEU A 110 -19.13 6.84 -29.16
N PHE A 111 -19.38 5.54 -29.01
CA PHE A 111 -18.53 4.61 -28.27
C PHE A 111 -17.47 3.93 -29.14
N GLY A 112 -17.33 4.35 -30.41
CA GLY A 112 -16.38 3.75 -31.35
C GLY A 112 -16.75 2.30 -31.68
N LEU A 113 -18.06 2.01 -31.74
CA LEU A 113 -18.60 0.71 -32.12
C LEU A 113 -19.04 0.72 -33.59
N GLY A 114 -18.81 -0.41 -34.26
CA GLY A 114 -19.19 -0.65 -35.65
C GLY A 114 -20.50 -1.44 -35.77
N ALA A 115 -20.51 -2.46 -36.61
CA ALA A 115 -21.71 -3.28 -36.82
C ALA A 115 -22.04 -4.15 -35.59
N SER A 116 -23.34 -4.26 -35.28
CA SER A 116 -23.84 -5.26 -34.34
C SER A 116 -23.66 -6.67 -34.92
N ALA A 117 -23.30 -7.62 -34.06
CA ALA A 117 -23.05 -9.01 -34.39
C ALA A 117 -23.93 -9.98 -33.59
N GLY A 118 -25.03 -9.49 -33.00
CA GLY A 118 -25.91 -10.26 -32.13
C GLY A 118 -25.60 -10.03 -30.65
N GLY A 119 -25.81 -11.05 -29.82
CA GLY A 119 -25.56 -10.96 -28.39
C GLY A 119 -25.17 -12.32 -27.81
N LEU A 120 -24.45 -12.28 -26.69
CA LEU A 120 -24.06 -13.45 -25.90
C LEU A 120 -24.88 -13.46 -24.61
N LEU A 121 -25.69 -14.49 -24.42
CA LEU A 121 -26.42 -14.70 -23.16
C LEU A 121 -25.52 -15.37 -22.15
N ASP A 122 -25.39 -14.74 -20.98
CA ASP A 122 -24.37 -15.05 -19.97
C ASP A 122 -22.96 -14.98 -20.58
N GLY A 123 -21.92 -15.17 -19.77
CA GLY A 123 -20.55 -15.18 -20.27
C GLY A 123 -19.60 -14.61 -19.24
N TYR A 124 -18.48 -14.08 -19.72
CA TYR A 124 -17.46 -13.50 -18.85
C TYR A 124 -16.87 -12.23 -19.46
N LEU A 125 -16.38 -11.32 -18.63
CA LEU A 125 -15.44 -10.28 -19.05
C LEU A 125 -14.04 -10.53 -18.50
N LYS A 126 -13.03 -10.01 -19.19
CA LYS A 126 -11.69 -9.82 -18.63
C LYS A 126 -11.31 -8.35 -18.72
N ILE A 127 -11.09 -7.75 -17.56
CA ILE A 127 -10.65 -6.35 -17.43
C ILE A 127 -9.22 -6.22 -17.95
N SER A 128 -8.95 -5.19 -18.74
CA SER A 128 -7.58 -4.88 -19.16
C SER A 128 -6.86 -4.10 -18.07
N GLY A 129 -5.79 -4.66 -17.51
CA GLY A 129 -4.94 -3.98 -16.53
C GLY A 129 -4.04 -2.89 -17.11
N THR A 130 -3.98 -2.76 -18.44
CA THR A 130 -3.03 -1.88 -19.14
C THR A 130 -3.68 -0.99 -20.20
N ALA A 131 -4.98 -1.14 -20.49
CA ALA A 131 -5.66 -0.30 -21.46
C ALA A 131 -5.74 1.14 -20.92
N SER A 132 -5.15 2.07 -21.66
CA SER A 132 -5.23 3.50 -21.35
C SER A 132 -6.39 4.16 -22.10
N PHE A 133 -7.14 4.99 -21.39
CA PHE A 133 -8.22 5.81 -21.91
C PHE A 133 -8.21 7.13 -21.16
N ASP A 134 -8.52 8.26 -21.81
CA ASP A 134 -8.61 9.60 -21.20
C ASP A 134 -7.54 9.90 -20.13
N GLY A 135 -6.27 9.57 -20.43
CA GLY A 135 -5.11 9.81 -19.54
C GLY A 135 -4.94 8.83 -18.37
N GLY A 136 -5.86 7.87 -18.17
CA GLY A 136 -5.84 6.91 -17.07
C GLY A 136 -5.82 5.45 -17.52
N THR A 137 -5.56 4.54 -16.56
CA THR A 137 -5.63 3.07 -16.76
C THR A 137 -6.65 2.48 -15.78
N PRO A 138 -7.95 2.49 -16.10
CA PRO A 138 -9.02 2.20 -15.12
C PRO A 138 -8.96 0.77 -14.56
N GLY A 139 -8.42 -0.18 -15.31
CA GLY A 139 -8.24 -1.57 -14.85
C GLY A 139 -6.95 -1.86 -14.08
N ALA A 140 -6.04 -0.90 -13.91
CA ALA A 140 -4.76 -1.14 -13.23
C ALA A 140 -4.98 -1.62 -11.78
N GLY A 141 -4.34 -2.71 -11.37
CA GLY A 141 -4.51 -3.31 -10.03
C GLY A 141 -5.84 -4.04 -9.80
N LEU A 142 -6.76 -4.06 -10.78
CA LEU A 142 -7.93 -4.95 -10.76
C LEU A 142 -7.55 -6.39 -11.13
N THR A 143 -8.43 -7.33 -10.82
CA THR A 143 -8.20 -8.75 -11.06
C THR A 143 -7.90 -9.05 -12.53
N THR A 144 -6.96 -9.97 -12.75
CA THR A 144 -6.60 -10.46 -14.10
C THR A 144 -7.42 -11.69 -14.50
N GLN A 145 -8.25 -12.21 -13.59
CA GLN A 145 -9.15 -13.32 -13.87
C GLN A 145 -10.39 -12.86 -14.64
N THR A 146 -11.04 -13.79 -15.35
CA THR A 146 -12.33 -13.54 -15.98
C THR A 146 -13.43 -13.46 -14.91
N LEU A 147 -14.38 -12.54 -15.08
CA LEU A 147 -15.51 -12.31 -14.19
C LEU A 147 -16.81 -12.64 -14.90
N GLN A 148 -17.74 -13.31 -14.24
CA GLN A 148 -19.02 -13.67 -14.83
C GLN A 148 -19.88 -12.45 -15.18
N ILE A 149 -20.65 -12.63 -16.25
CA ILE A 149 -21.75 -11.79 -16.66
C ILE A 149 -23.01 -12.66 -16.67
N HIS A 150 -24.05 -12.21 -15.98
CA HIS A 150 -25.39 -12.76 -15.98
C HIS A 150 -26.30 -11.87 -16.83
N GLY A 151 -26.89 -12.45 -17.88
CA GLY A 151 -27.73 -11.73 -18.85
C GLY A 151 -27.04 -11.46 -20.19
N LEU A 152 -27.73 -10.73 -21.05
CA LEU A 152 -27.30 -10.49 -22.43
C LEU A 152 -26.19 -9.43 -22.49
N THR A 153 -25.13 -9.74 -23.23
CA THR A 153 -24.11 -8.78 -23.67
C THR A 153 -24.26 -8.55 -25.16
N ASP A 154 -24.45 -7.30 -25.58
CA ASP A 154 -24.51 -6.93 -26.99
C ASP A 154 -23.12 -7.02 -27.64
N GLN A 155 -23.05 -7.66 -28.80
CA GLN A 155 -21.80 -7.83 -29.54
C GLN A 155 -21.69 -6.79 -30.63
N TYR A 156 -20.61 -6.01 -30.59
CA TYR A 156 -20.27 -5.01 -31.60
C TYR A 156 -18.82 -5.16 -32.05
N THR A 157 -18.58 -5.08 -33.35
CA THR A 157 -17.21 -4.90 -33.85
C THR A 157 -16.66 -3.56 -33.38
N LEU A 158 -15.36 -3.45 -33.09
CA LEU A 158 -14.75 -2.16 -32.75
C LEU A 158 -14.50 -1.32 -34.01
N ALA A 159 -14.80 -0.03 -33.92
CA ALA A 159 -14.58 0.99 -34.95
C ALA A 159 -13.94 2.24 -34.31
N GLY A 160 -12.70 2.09 -33.85
CA GLY A 160 -11.90 3.19 -33.25
C GLY A 160 -11.96 3.27 -31.72
N GLY A 161 -12.91 2.59 -31.07
CA GLY A 161 -12.98 2.51 -29.61
C GLY A 161 -11.83 1.71 -28.98
N VAL A 162 -11.44 2.10 -27.77
CA VAL A 162 -10.47 1.42 -26.91
C VAL A 162 -11.18 0.34 -26.11
N LYS A 163 -10.75 -0.92 -26.27
CA LYS A 163 -11.27 -2.05 -25.51
C LYS A 163 -10.74 -2.04 -24.07
N LEU A 164 -11.60 -1.68 -23.12
CA LEU A 164 -11.28 -1.61 -21.69
C LEU A 164 -11.49 -2.96 -20.99
N ALA A 165 -12.44 -3.76 -21.46
CA ALA A 165 -12.61 -5.16 -21.08
C ALA A 165 -13.01 -5.99 -22.30
N SER A 166 -12.52 -7.23 -22.38
CA SER A 166 -12.85 -8.17 -23.46
C SER A 166 -13.98 -9.11 -23.03
N LEU A 167 -14.90 -9.42 -23.94
CA LEU A 167 -15.96 -10.41 -23.73
C LEU A 167 -15.42 -11.82 -23.99
N TYR A 168 -15.84 -12.76 -23.18
CA TYR A 168 -15.46 -14.17 -23.21
C TYR A 168 -16.75 -15.03 -23.20
N SER A 169 -16.76 -16.11 -23.98
CA SER A 169 -17.90 -17.05 -24.05
C SER A 169 -17.97 -18.00 -22.86
N ASP A 170 -16.82 -18.25 -22.22
CA ASP A 170 -16.69 -19.00 -20.98
C ASP A 170 -15.50 -18.46 -20.16
N ALA A 171 -15.16 -19.10 -19.04
CA ALA A 171 -14.09 -18.62 -18.15
C ALA A 171 -12.68 -18.58 -18.77
N THR A 172 -12.50 -19.12 -20.00
CA THR A 172 -11.21 -19.28 -20.68
C THR A 172 -11.20 -18.83 -22.14
N ALA A 173 -12.33 -18.89 -22.85
CA ALA A 173 -12.42 -18.59 -24.28
C ALA A 173 -12.79 -17.13 -24.56
N SER A 174 -11.80 -16.35 -25.01
CA SER A 174 -12.02 -14.95 -25.44
C SER A 174 -12.80 -14.89 -26.74
N THR A 175 -13.75 -13.96 -26.83
CA THR A 175 -14.35 -13.54 -28.11
C THR A 175 -13.55 -12.38 -28.72
N SER A 176 -13.89 -11.97 -29.94
CA SER A 176 -13.36 -10.75 -30.57
C SER A 176 -14.01 -9.46 -30.05
N TYR A 177 -15.11 -9.55 -29.32
CA TYR A 177 -15.94 -8.42 -28.94
C TYR A 177 -15.50 -7.79 -27.61
N PRO A 178 -15.65 -6.48 -27.43
CA PRO A 178 -15.48 -5.84 -26.13
C PRO A 178 -16.66 -6.18 -25.19
N ALA A 179 -16.42 -6.16 -23.88
CA ALA A 179 -17.48 -6.07 -22.86
C ALA A 179 -17.62 -4.63 -22.33
N VAL A 180 -16.49 -3.88 -22.33
CA VAL A 180 -16.44 -2.46 -21.98
C VAL A 180 -15.54 -1.74 -22.98
N VAL A 181 -15.99 -0.59 -23.49
CA VAL A 181 -15.27 0.22 -24.48
C VAL A 181 -15.24 1.69 -24.03
N GLY A 182 -14.14 2.40 -24.34
CA GLY A 182 -14.04 3.85 -24.23
C GLY A 182 -13.70 4.47 -25.58
N ASN A 183 -14.20 5.66 -25.88
CA ASN A 183 -13.92 6.36 -27.13
C ASN A 183 -13.85 7.89 -26.93
N LEU A 184 -13.05 8.53 -27.77
CA LEU A 184 -13.01 9.99 -27.90
C LEU A 184 -13.93 10.37 -29.06
N ALA A 185 -15.04 11.04 -28.76
CA ALA A 185 -16.08 11.38 -29.74
C ALA A 185 -16.26 12.90 -29.82
N GLY A 186 -15.90 13.48 -30.97
CA GLY A 186 -15.80 14.93 -31.10
C GLY A 186 -14.79 15.49 -30.10
N SER A 187 -15.23 16.44 -29.26
CA SER A 187 -14.43 16.93 -28.13
C SER A 187 -14.74 16.23 -26.80
N GLY A 188 -15.72 15.33 -26.77
CA GLY A 188 -16.17 14.60 -25.59
C GLY A 188 -15.58 13.21 -25.46
N ARG A 189 -15.98 12.54 -24.39
CA ARG A 189 -15.55 11.17 -24.06
C ARG A 189 -16.80 10.32 -23.82
N ALA A 190 -16.76 9.10 -24.31
CA ALA A 190 -17.87 8.17 -24.19
C ALA A 190 -17.35 6.79 -23.74
N VAL A 191 -18.02 6.18 -22.77
CA VAL A 191 -17.73 4.82 -22.27
C VAL A 191 -19.00 4.00 -22.33
N ALA A 192 -18.93 2.75 -22.78
CA ALA A 192 -20.05 1.84 -22.76
C ALA A 192 -19.70 0.51 -22.08
N PHE A 193 -20.54 0.10 -21.14
CA PHE A 193 -20.71 -1.30 -20.74
C PHE A 193 -21.73 -1.92 -21.70
N LEU A 194 -21.36 -2.99 -22.41
CA LEU A 194 -22.23 -3.62 -23.42
C LEU A 194 -23.17 -4.68 -22.83
N TYR A 195 -23.25 -4.75 -21.51
CA TYR A 195 -24.14 -5.60 -20.73
C TYR A 195 -24.75 -4.77 -19.60
N ASP A 196 -25.88 -5.23 -19.06
CA ASP A 196 -26.56 -4.52 -17.99
C ASP A 196 -25.81 -4.74 -16.68
N LEU A 197 -24.89 -3.81 -16.36
CA LEU A 197 -24.08 -3.87 -15.15
C LEU A 197 -24.97 -3.93 -13.90
N GLY A 198 -26.03 -3.12 -13.82
CA GLY A 198 -26.91 -3.10 -12.65
C GLY A 198 -27.57 -4.45 -12.41
N LYS A 199 -28.13 -5.03 -13.48
CA LYS A 199 -28.71 -6.38 -13.45
C LYS A 199 -27.66 -7.44 -13.10
N ASN A 200 -26.50 -7.39 -13.75
CA ASN A 200 -25.44 -8.36 -13.53
C ASN A 200 -24.99 -8.38 -12.07
N ILE A 201 -24.78 -7.20 -11.47
CA ILE A 201 -24.40 -7.10 -10.05
C ILE A 201 -25.50 -7.69 -9.17
N VAL A 202 -26.77 -7.31 -9.37
CA VAL A 202 -27.88 -7.87 -8.58
C VAL A 202 -27.92 -9.39 -8.70
N LEU A 203 -27.82 -9.94 -9.90
CA LEU A 203 -27.88 -11.39 -10.10
C LEU A 203 -26.64 -12.13 -9.58
N THR A 204 -25.47 -11.49 -9.61
CA THR A 204 -24.25 -12.04 -8.97
C THR A 204 -24.42 -12.09 -7.45
N ARG A 205 -25.08 -11.08 -6.88
CA ARG A 205 -25.24 -10.93 -5.43
C ARG A 205 -26.44 -11.67 -4.86
N GLN A 206 -27.58 -11.70 -5.56
CA GLN A 206 -28.85 -12.23 -5.07
C GLN A 206 -29.21 -13.59 -5.70
N GLY A 207 -28.43 -14.07 -6.67
CA GLY A 207 -28.70 -15.33 -7.35
C GLY A 207 -29.74 -15.22 -8.48
N ASP A 208 -30.22 -16.37 -8.94
CA ASP A 208 -31.17 -16.52 -10.06
C ASP A 208 -32.63 -16.37 -9.59
N PRO A 209 -33.38 -15.37 -10.08
CA PRO A 209 -34.81 -15.25 -9.83
C PRO A 209 -35.63 -16.47 -10.29
N ALA A 210 -35.13 -17.26 -11.24
CA ALA A 210 -35.81 -18.48 -11.70
C ALA A 210 -35.92 -19.55 -10.60
N ASN A 211 -35.09 -19.46 -9.55
CA ASN A 211 -35.11 -20.36 -8.41
C ASN A 211 -35.97 -19.87 -7.25
N ALA A 212 -36.74 -18.80 -7.42
CA ALA A 212 -37.60 -18.26 -6.37
C ALA A 212 -38.55 -19.34 -5.82
N GLY A 213 -38.31 -19.77 -4.56
CA GLY A 213 -39.14 -20.77 -3.89
C GLY A 213 -38.89 -22.22 -4.30
N ILE A 214 -37.80 -22.51 -5.01
CA ILE A 214 -37.42 -23.89 -5.40
C ILE A 214 -36.46 -24.46 -4.36
N ASP A 215 -36.83 -25.58 -3.75
CA ASP A 215 -35.94 -26.44 -2.98
C ASP A 215 -35.07 -27.25 -3.96
N VAL A 216 -33.86 -26.77 -4.20
CA VAL A 216 -32.97 -27.30 -5.23
C VAL A 216 -32.28 -28.57 -4.74
N ASP A 217 -31.86 -28.62 -3.48
CA ASP A 217 -31.16 -29.79 -2.93
C ASP A 217 -32.09 -30.90 -2.44
N GLY A 218 -33.39 -30.62 -2.33
CA GLY A 218 -34.46 -31.58 -2.10
C GLY A 218 -34.58 -32.01 -0.64
N ASP A 219 -34.04 -31.23 0.30
CA ASP A 219 -34.04 -31.57 1.73
C ASP A 219 -35.30 -31.08 2.48
N GLY A 220 -36.22 -30.43 1.77
CA GLY A 220 -37.51 -29.98 2.26
C GLY A 220 -37.52 -28.54 2.80
N VAL A 221 -36.41 -27.80 2.70
CA VAL A 221 -36.30 -26.42 3.19
C VAL A 221 -35.74 -25.50 2.11
N VAL A 222 -36.55 -24.54 1.68
CA VAL A 222 -36.08 -23.50 0.76
C VAL A 222 -35.12 -22.55 1.48
N ARG A 223 -33.95 -22.28 0.91
CA ARG A 223 -32.89 -21.45 1.51
C ARG A 223 -32.33 -20.40 0.57
N ALA A 224 -31.74 -19.35 1.13
CA ALA A 224 -31.22 -18.24 0.33
C ALA A 224 -30.12 -18.67 -0.65
N PHE A 225 -29.27 -19.63 -0.24
CA PHE A 225 -28.20 -20.12 -1.10
C PHE A 225 -28.68 -20.96 -2.30
N GLU A 226 -29.94 -21.40 -2.33
CA GLU A 226 -30.51 -22.13 -3.48
C GLU A 226 -30.71 -21.24 -4.71
N LEU A 227 -30.78 -19.92 -4.50
CA LEU A 227 -30.74 -18.95 -5.58
C LEU A 227 -29.42 -19.04 -6.38
N PHE A 228 -28.37 -19.67 -5.84
CA PHE A 228 -27.07 -19.82 -6.52
C PHE A 228 -26.88 -21.14 -7.25
N TRP A 229 -27.96 -21.86 -7.53
CA TRP A 229 -27.90 -23.13 -8.25
C TRP A 229 -29.00 -23.24 -9.30
N LYS A 230 -28.67 -23.14 -10.59
CA LYS A 230 -29.66 -23.28 -11.68
C LYS A 230 -30.45 -24.60 -11.57
N TRP A 231 -31.77 -24.50 -11.39
CA TRP A 231 -32.64 -25.67 -11.32
C TRP A 231 -32.63 -26.48 -12.63
N SER A 232 -32.30 -27.77 -12.56
CA SER A 232 -32.23 -28.68 -13.71
C SER A 232 -33.49 -29.49 -13.94
N GLY A 233 -34.47 -29.42 -13.03
CA GLY A 233 -35.61 -30.34 -12.99
C GLY A 233 -35.38 -31.58 -12.11
N ASP A 234 -34.22 -31.70 -11.46
CA ASP A 234 -33.86 -32.81 -10.57
C ASP A 234 -32.91 -32.37 -9.45
N HIS A 235 -32.93 -33.06 -8.30
CA HIS A 235 -32.10 -32.71 -7.13
C HIS A 235 -30.64 -33.20 -7.21
N THR A 236 -30.26 -33.90 -8.28
CA THR A 236 -28.94 -34.54 -8.40
C THR A 236 -27.96 -33.73 -9.24
N THR A 237 -28.46 -32.96 -10.21
CA THR A 237 -27.65 -32.19 -11.15
C THR A 237 -27.27 -30.84 -10.58
N ARG A 238 -25.98 -30.68 -10.25
CA ARG A 238 -25.40 -29.46 -9.68
C ARG A 238 -24.89 -28.50 -10.76
N ILE A 239 -25.64 -27.43 -11.03
CA ILE A 239 -25.24 -26.36 -11.96
C ILE A 239 -25.11 -25.06 -11.18
N PRO A 240 -23.89 -24.69 -10.77
CA PRO A 240 -23.70 -23.50 -9.95
C PRO A 240 -23.99 -22.24 -10.78
N TRP A 241 -24.74 -21.30 -10.19
CA TRP A 241 -25.00 -19.98 -10.76
C TRP A 241 -23.71 -19.17 -10.83
N VAL A 242 -22.99 -19.13 -9.70
CA VAL A 242 -21.65 -18.55 -9.61
C VAL A 242 -20.62 -19.65 -9.82
N ASN A 243 -19.72 -19.47 -10.78
CA ASN A 243 -18.61 -20.37 -11.06
C ASN A 243 -17.72 -20.53 -9.82
N LEU A 244 -17.68 -21.75 -9.29
CA LEU A 244 -16.96 -22.11 -8.07
C LEU A 244 -15.44 -21.90 -8.16
N ASP A 245 -14.87 -21.86 -9.36
CA ASP A 245 -13.45 -21.52 -9.56
C ASP A 245 -13.18 -20.02 -9.54
N ARG A 246 -14.22 -19.20 -9.61
CA ARG A 246 -14.15 -17.73 -9.52
C ARG A 246 -14.64 -17.17 -8.18
N VAL A 247 -15.23 -18.00 -7.32
CA VAL A 247 -15.64 -17.64 -5.95
C VAL A 247 -14.52 -16.96 -5.12
N PRO A 248 -13.22 -17.32 -5.25
CA PRO A 248 -12.16 -16.61 -4.55
C PRO A 248 -11.96 -15.14 -4.97
N VAL A 249 -12.60 -14.68 -6.04
CA VAL A 249 -12.58 -13.29 -6.50
C VAL A 249 -13.94 -12.66 -6.20
N PRO A 250 -14.03 -11.47 -5.57
CA PRO A 250 -15.29 -10.78 -5.36
C PRO A 250 -15.77 -10.18 -6.70
N GLN A 251 -16.37 -11.02 -7.54
CA GLN A 251 -16.62 -10.72 -8.96
C GLN A 251 -17.49 -9.47 -9.17
N ALA A 252 -18.50 -9.27 -8.32
CA ALA A 252 -19.35 -8.09 -8.35
C ALA A 252 -18.54 -6.81 -8.06
N ASP A 253 -17.76 -6.84 -6.98
CA ASP A 253 -16.99 -5.71 -6.48
C ASP A 253 -15.92 -5.23 -7.47
N GLU A 254 -15.25 -6.16 -8.17
CA GLU A 254 -14.26 -5.80 -9.21
C GLU A 254 -14.91 -5.06 -10.40
N GLN A 255 -16.13 -5.44 -10.79
CA GLN A 255 -16.88 -4.76 -11.84
C GLN A 255 -17.42 -3.39 -11.37
N MET A 256 -17.92 -3.33 -10.13
CA MET A 256 -18.31 -2.08 -9.48
C MET A 256 -17.14 -1.09 -9.39
N ARG A 257 -15.95 -1.58 -9.07
CA ARG A 257 -14.72 -0.78 -9.00
C ARG A 257 -14.29 -0.24 -10.36
N LEU A 258 -14.38 -1.06 -11.42
CA LEU A 258 -14.12 -0.61 -12.79
C LEU A 258 -15.09 0.53 -13.17
N PHE A 259 -16.38 0.36 -12.88
CA PHE A 259 -17.39 1.39 -13.12
C PHE A 259 -17.10 2.68 -12.34
N SER A 260 -16.81 2.60 -11.04
CA SER A 260 -16.51 3.78 -10.21
C SER A 260 -15.26 4.53 -10.67
N ARG A 261 -14.24 3.80 -11.16
CA ARG A 261 -13.02 4.38 -11.74
C ARG A 261 -13.29 5.11 -13.04
N LEU A 262 -14.11 4.54 -13.92
CA LEU A 262 -14.48 5.18 -15.17
C LEU A 262 -15.28 6.46 -14.92
N VAL A 263 -16.19 6.46 -13.94
CA VAL A 263 -16.91 7.67 -13.52
C VAL A 263 -15.95 8.74 -13.01
N ARG A 264 -15.02 8.39 -12.10
CA ARG A 264 -14.00 9.34 -11.59
C ARG A 264 -13.11 9.89 -12.69
N GLN A 265 -12.68 9.04 -13.61
CA GLN A 265 -11.83 9.44 -14.71
C GLN A 265 -12.56 10.40 -15.66
N LEU A 266 -13.81 10.09 -16.01
CA LEU A 266 -14.65 10.95 -16.84
C LEU A 266 -14.98 12.30 -16.19
N ALA A 267 -15.00 12.38 -14.85
CA ALA A 267 -15.33 13.61 -14.12
C ALA A 267 -14.38 14.77 -14.45
N ASN A 268 -13.14 14.48 -14.85
CA ASN A 268 -12.15 15.48 -15.24
C ASN A 268 -11.95 16.58 -14.15
N GLN A 269 -12.10 16.18 -12.90
CA GLN A 269 -11.79 16.93 -11.69
C GLN A 269 -11.54 15.93 -10.54
N PRO A 270 -10.79 16.29 -9.48
CA PRO A 270 -10.66 15.44 -8.32
C PRO A 270 -12.04 15.28 -7.66
N LEU A 271 -12.40 14.03 -7.34
CA LEU A 271 -13.64 13.71 -6.63
C LEU A 271 -13.31 13.12 -5.26
N PRO A 272 -13.89 13.65 -4.17
CA PRO A 272 -13.80 12.98 -2.88
C PRO A 272 -14.58 11.66 -2.92
N GLN A 273 -14.13 10.70 -2.12
CA GLN A 273 -14.77 9.38 -2.02
C GLN A 273 -14.82 8.95 -0.55
N LEU A 274 -15.84 8.21 -0.14
CA LEU A 274 -15.87 7.58 1.18
C LEU A 274 -15.17 6.21 1.16
N TRP A 275 -14.23 6.01 2.08
CA TRP A 275 -13.59 4.72 2.29
C TRP A 275 -14.59 3.66 2.79
N TYR A 276 -14.30 2.40 2.53
CA TYR A 276 -15.21 1.28 2.75
C TYR A 276 -15.40 0.92 4.23
N PHE A 277 -14.36 1.09 5.05
CA PHE A 277 -14.30 0.56 6.40
C PHE A 277 -13.87 1.63 7.41
N PRO A 278 -13.96 1.36 8.72
CA PRO A 278 -13.52 2.30 9.74
C PRO A 278 -12.03 2.64 9.63
N GLY A 279 -11.71 3.93 9.72
CA GLY A 279 -10.35 4.45 9.61
C GLY A 279 -9.72 4.13 8.26
N SER A 280 -8.53 3.52 8.26
CA SER A 280 -7.81 3.10 7.06
C SER A 280 -7.75 1.58 6.89
N THR A 281 -8.58 0.84 7.64
CA THR A 281 -8.55 -0.63 7.62
C THR A 281 -8.99 -1.16 6.27
N ARG A 282 -8.37 -2.24 5.81
CA ARG A 282 -8.68 -2.91 4.53
C ARG A 282 -9.59 -4.12 4.70
N THR A 283 -9.73 -4.60 5.92
CA THR A 283 -10.52 -5.78 6.27
C THR A 283 -11.18 -5.52 7.60
N MET A 284 -12.36 -6.08 7.82
CA MET A 284 -12.98 -6.21 9.14
C MET A 284 -13.67 -7.56 9.27
N LEU A 285 -13.78 -8.06 10.50
CA LEU A 285 -14.65 -9.18 10.81
C LEU A 285 -15.96 -8.68 11.42
N VAL A 286 -17.08 -9.17 10.90
CA VAL A 286 -18.42 -8.91 11.44
C VAL A 286 -18.92 -10.19 12.07
N LEU A 287 -19.03 -10.22 13.39
CA LEU A 287 -19.32 -11.45 14.11
C LEU A 287 -20.82 -11.56 14.38
N THR A 288 -21.38 -12.71 14.00
CA THR A 288 -22.72 -13.14 14.39
C THR A 288 -22.70 -14.56 14.95
N GLY A 289 -23.74 -14.88 15.72
CA GLY A 289 -23.90 -16.21 16.29
C GLY A 289 -25.37 -16.60 16.41
N ASP A 290 -25.67 -17.86 16.10
CA ASP A 290 -27.02 -18.42 16.15
C ASP A 290 -27.12 -19.24 17.42
N ALA A 291 -28.32 -19.24 18.02
CA ALA A 291 -28.50 -19.88 19.30
C ALA A 291 -29.88 -20.56 19.41
N HIS A 292 -29.87 -21.87 19.64
CA HIS A 292 -31.05 -22.74 19.63
C HIS A 292 -31.53 -23.08 21.04
N ALA A 293 -31.87 -22.05 21.83
CA ALA A 293 -32.36 -22.18 23.20
C ALA A 293 -31.32 -22.77 24.17
N ASN A 294 -30.06 -22.40 24.00
CA ASN A 294 -28.94 -22.94 24.77
C ASN A 294 -28.98 -22.46 26.24
N PRO A 295 -28.30 -23.16 27.16
CA PRO A 295 -28.14 -22.66 28.53
C PRO A 295 -27.32 -21.38 28.57
N THR A 296 -27.63 -20.48 29.49
CA THR A 296 -26.94 -19.19 29.72
C THR A 296 -25.42 -19.34 29.85
N ALA A 297 -24.95 -20.47 30.40
CA ALA A 297 -23.53 -20.77 30.55
C ALA A 297 -22.78 -20.87 29.20
N TYR A 298 -23.44 -21.31 28.12
CA TYR A 298 -22.81 -21.47 26.81
C TYR A 298 -22.55 -20.09 26.19
N TYR A 299 -23.57 -19.23 26.18
CA TYR A 299 -23.42 -17.83 25.81
C TYR A 299 -22.33 -17.13 26.64
N GLN A 300 -22.32 -17.35 27.96
CA GLN A 300 -21.32 -16.71 28.82
C GLN A 300 -19.90 -17.17 28.50
N GLN A 301 -19.71 -18.45 28.15
CA GLN A 301 -18.41 -18.98 27.74
C GLN A 301 -17.93 -18.31 26.45
N GLU A 302 -18.79 -18.23 25.42
CA GLU A 302 -18.45 -17.59 24.16
C GLU A 302 -18.20 -16.09 24.32
N ILE A 303 -19.04 -15.39 25.11
CA ILE A 303 -18.85 -13.98 25.42
C ILE A 303 -17.53 -13.72 26.16
N ASN A 304 -17.09 -14.64 27.03
CA ASN A 304 -15.78 -14.53 27.65
C ASN A 304 -14.66 -14.61 26.59
N SER A 305 -14.75 -15.54 25.64
CA SER A 305 -13.80 -15.64 24.52
C SER A 305 -13.82 -14.37 23.66
N LEU A 306 -14.99 -13.91 23.22
CA LEU A 306 -15.15 -12.66 22.46
C LEU A 306 -14.50 -11.47 23.19
N ASN A 307 -14.79 -11.30 24.47
CA ASN A 307 -14.24 -10.22 25.27
C ASN A 307 -12.72 -10.30 25.42
N ALA A 308 -12.15 -11.50 25.52
CA ALA A 308 -10.70 -11.70 25.59
C ALA A 308 -9.99 -11.18 24.32
N TYR A 309 -10.67 -11.20 23.17
CA TYR A 309 -10.16 -10.65 21.90
C TYR A 309 -10.61 -9.21 21.63
N GLY A 310 -11.37 -8.58 22.53
CA GLY A 310 -11.95 -7.25 22.31
C GLY A 310 -13.05 -7.24 21.24
N ALA A 311 -13.63 -8.40 20.93
CA ALA A 311 -14.61 -8.61 19.88
C ALA A 311 -16.04 -8.40 20.38
N ARG A 312 -16.94 -7.99 19.49
CA ARG A 312 -18.39 -7.88 19.76
C ARG A 312 -19.16 -8.66 18.71
N MET A 313 -20.28 -9.24 19.13
CA MET A 313 -21.08 -10.14 18.30
C MET A 313 -22.58 -9.85 18.44
N THR A 314 -23.32 -10.04 17.34
CA THR A 314 -24.79 -10.04 17.35
C THR A 314 -25.27 -11.49 17.43
N PHE A 315 -26.03 -11.83 18.48
CA PHE A 315 -26.61 -13.17 18.68
C PHE A 315 -28.06 -13.22 18.18
N TYR A 316 -28.40 -14.18 17.32
CA TYR A 316 -29.77 -14.42 16.86
C TYR A 316 -30.42 -15.50 17.73
N LEU A 317 -31.47 -15.12 18.45
CA LEU A 317 -32.10 -15.96 19.45
C LEU A 317 -33.37 -16.61 18.93
N VAL A 318 -33.53 -17.89 19.26
CA VAL A 318 -34.83 -18.56 19.13
C VAL A 318 -35.71 -18.37 20.35
N GLN A 319 -37.02 -18.57 20.19
CA GLN A 319 -37.96 -18.57 21.31
C GLN A 319 -37.56 -19.60 22.37
N ALA A 320 -37.19 -19.12 23.57
CA ALA A 320 -36.64 -19.91 24.65
C ALA A 320 -36.87 -19.25 26.02
N GLY A 321 -36.66 -20.02 27.10
CA GLY A 321 -36.63 -19.51 28.48
C GLY A 321 -35.29 -18.88 28.88
N GLU A 322 -34.22 -19.18 28.15
CA GLU A 322 -32.88 -18.61 28.32
C GLU A 322 -32.34 -18.12 26.97
N PRO A 323 -31.49 -17.08 26.95
CA PRO A 323 -31.03 -16.30 28.09
C PRO A 323 -32.11 -15.37 28.67
N THR A 324 -32.02 -15.07 29.96
CA THR A 324 -32.97 -14.15 30.63
C THR A 324 -32.73 -12.70 30.22
N ASN A 325 -33.74 -11.83 30.39
CA ASN A 325 -33.58 -10.39 30.12
C ASN A 325 -32.42 -9.77 30.90
N ALA A 326 -32.21 -10.16 32.16
CA ALA A 326 -31.08 -9.67 32.95
C ALA A 326 -29.72 -10.01 32.33
N SER A 327 -29.59 -11.22 31.78
CA SER A 327 -28.35 -11.67 31.12
C SER A 327 -28.12 -10.89 29.83
N VAL A 328 -29.16 -10.73 28.99
CA VAL A 328 -29.09 -9.94 27.76
C VAL A 328 -28.73 -8.48 28.04
N GLN A 329 -29.32 -7.84 29.06
CA GLN A 329 -28.92 -6.47 29.43
C GLN A 329 -27.46 -6.39 29.90
N ALA A 330 -26.99 -7.39 30.67
CA ALA A 330 -25.60 -7.43 31.13
C ALA A 330 -24.60 -7.61 29.98
N TRP A 331 -24.94 -8.39 28.95
CA TRP A 331 -24.09 -8.57 27.76
C TRP A 331 -24.17 -7.40 26.79
N ARG A 332 -25.32 -6.73 26.66
CA ARG A 332 -25.42 -5.46 25.93
C ARG A 332 -24.58 -4.36 26.56
N ALA A 333 -24.52 -4.29 27.88
CA ALA A 333 -23.62 -3.36 28.57
C ALA A 333 -22.12 -3.62 28.26
N GLN A 334 -21.77 -4.81 27.78
CA GLN A 334 -20.44 -5.14 27.30
C GLN A 334 -20.25 -4.80 25.80
N GLY A 335 -21.33 -4.59 25.06
CA GLY A 335 -21.36 -4.20 23.63
C GLY A 335 -21.83 -5.29 22.67
N HIS A 336 -22.37 -6.40 23.16
CA HIS A 336 -23.00 -7.43 22.31
C HIS A 336 -24.44 -7.04 21.95
N GLU A 337 -24.97 -7.55 20.84
CA GLU A 337 -26.34 -7.28 20.42
C GLU A 337 -27.14 -8.56 20.22
N PHE A 338 -28.47 -8.44 20.23
CA PHE A 338 -29.37 -9.60 20.22
C PHE A 338 -30.56 -9.38 19.29
N GLY A 339 -30.76 -10.31 18.35
CA GLY A 339 -31.84 -10.30 17.36
C GLY A 339 -32.72 -11.55 17.43
N ILE A 340 -33.66 -11.63 16.51
CA ILE A 340 -34.54 -12.79 16.34
C ILE A 340 -33.91 -13.81 15.36
N HIS A 341 -34.15 -15.09 15.59
CA HIS A 341 -33.77 -16.20 14.72
C HIS A 341 -35.02 -16.98 14.25
N PRO A 342 -35.85 -16.41 13.37
CA PRO A 342 -37.19 -16.93 13.09
C PRO A 342 -37.16 -18.26 12.34
N TYR A 343 -38.07 -19.17 12.70
CA TYR A 343 -38.27 -20.44 11.99
C TYR A 343 -39.20 -20.27 10.80
N ALA A 344 -38.88 -20.92 9.68
CA ALA A 344 -39.84 -21.11 8.59
C ALA A 344 -40.87 -22.21 8.90
N SER A 345 -40.53 -23.19 9.73
CA SER A 345 -41.43 -24.24 10.19
C SER A 345 -41.04 -24.71 11.58
N LYS A 346 -41.98 -24.63 12.53
CA LYS A 346 -41.87 -25.15 13.90
C LYS A 346 -43.29 -25.46 14.43
N PRO A 347 -43.89 -26.59 14.00
CA PRO A 347 -45.31 -26.86 14.22
C PRO A 347 -45.73 -26.95 15.70
N ASP A 348 -44.81 -27.35 16.58
CA ASP A 348 -45.02 -27.43 18.04
C ASP A 348 -45.35 -26.08 18.69
N VAL A 349 -44.96 -24.96 18.05
CA VAL A 349 -45.31 -23.60 18.49
C VAL A 349 -46.21 -22.88 17.47
N GLY A 350 -46.85 -23.62 16.56
CA GLY A 350 -47.82 -23.09 15.61
C GLY A 350 -47.22 -22.35 14.41
N ILE A 351 -45.93 -22.55 14.12
CA ILE A 351 -45.25 -21.95 12.96
C ILE A 351 -45.23 -22.97 11.82
N THR A 352 -45.80 -22.61 10.68
CA THR A 352 -45.87 -23.46 9.48
C THR A 352 -45.33 -22.76 8.23
N ASN A 353 -45.02 -21.48 8.31
CA ASN A 353 -44.35 -20.69 7.29
C ASN A 353 -43.55 -19.54 7.93
N ILE A 354 -42.68 -18.93 7.13
CA ILE A 354 -41.79 -17.87 7.60
C ILE A 354 -42.54 -16.60 8.05
N ASP A 355 -43.68 -16.26 7.44
CA ASP A 355 -44.51 -15.11 7.85
C ASP A 355 -44.97 -15.25 9.31
N GLN A 356 -45.43 -16.45 9.68
CA GLN A 356 -45.78 -16.80 11.06
C GLN A 356 -44.54 -16.79 11.96
N GLY A 357 -43.39 -17.27 11.46
CA GLY A 357 -42.12 -17.23 12.17
C GLY A 357 -41.74 -15.83 12.62
N TYR A 358 -41.73 -14.86 11.70
CA TYR A 358 -41.44 -13.46 12.04
C TYR A 358 -42.45 -12.89 13.04
N ALA A 359 -43.75 -13.14 12.84
CA ALA A 359 -44.79 -12.65 13.74
C ALA A 359 -44.59 -13.15 15.19
N VAL A 360 -44.39 -14.46 15.33
CA VAL A 360 -44.20 -15.12 16.64
C VAL A 360 -42.92 -14.65 17.30
N PHE A 361 -41.80 -14.64 16.58
CA PHE A 361 -40.49 -14.32 17.16
C PHE A 361 -40.38 -12.83 17.50
N ASN A 362 -40.94 -11.94 16.66
CA ASN A 362 -40.98 -10.52 16.98
C ASN A 362 -41.84 -10.23 18.23
N SER A 363 -43.00 -10.88 18.35
CA SER A 363 -43.86 -10.75 19.53
C SER A 363 -43.19 -11.32 20.80
N TRP A 364 -42.58 -12.50 20.68
CA TRP A 364 -41.83 -13.12 21.77
C TRP A 364 -40.66 -12.24 22.22
N PHE A 365 -39.83 -11.74 21.31
CA PHE A 365 -38.68 -10.92 21.68
C PHE A 365 -39.13 -9.65 22.40
N GLY A 366 -40.12 -8.95 21.88
CA GLY A 366 -40.65 -7.71 22.46
C GLY A 366 -41.38 -7.89 23.80
N SER A 367 -41.86 -9.11 24.11
CA SER A 367 -42.44 -9.43 25.41
C SER A 367 -41.42 -9.98 26.42
N THR A 368 -40.32 -10.56 25.94
CA THR A 368 -39.29 -11.18 26.78
C THR A 368 -38.21 -10.19 27.20
N PHE A 369 -37.79 -9.31 26.29
CA PHE A 369 -36.69 -8.38 26.49
C PHE A 369 -37.17 -6.93 26.53
N SER A 370 -36.64 -6.15 27.49
CA SER A 370 -36.98 -4.72 27.61
C SER A 370 -36.30 -3.83 26.57
N SER A 371 -35.26 -4.33 25.92
CA SER A 371 -34.51 -3.64 24.87
C SER A 371 -34.99 -4.07 23.47
N PRO A 372 -34.94 -3.19 22.46
CA PRO A 372 -35.33 -3.55 21.10
C PRO A 372 -34.43 -4.65 20.52
N LYS A 373 -35.01 -5.50 19.67
CA LYS A 373 -34.24 -6.47 18.88
C LYS A 373 -33.25 -5.78 17.95
N SER A 374 -32.18 -6.49 17.59
CA SER A 374 -31.27 -6.13 16.50
C SER A 374 -32.05 -5.80 15.23
N ARG A 375 -31.52 -4.86 14.45
CA ARG A 375 -32.04 -4.53 13.11
C ARG A 375 -31.42 -5.39 12.01
N THR A 376 -30.62 -6.37 12.41
CA THR A 376 -30.09 -7.42 11.55
C THR A 376 -30.80 -8.74 11.83
N VAL A 377 -30.81 -9.67 10.88
CA VAL A 377 -31.49 -10.96 11.08
C VAL A 377 -30.73 -12.10 10.41
N ARG A 378 -30.84 -13.28 11.01
CA ARG A 378 -30.63 -14.57 10.36
C ARG A 378 -31.81 -15.47 10.64
N ASN A 379 -32.32 -16.15 9.63
CA ASN A 379 -33.41 -17.11 9.74
C ASN A 379 -32.84 -18.47 10.12
N HIS A 380 -33.61 -19.24 10.87
CA HIS A 380 -33.24 -20.61 11.18
C HIS A 380 -33.09 -21.44 9.90
N GLN A 381 -32.00 -22.21 9.81
CA GLN A 381 -31.58 -22.93 8.60
C GLN A 381 -31.40 -22.03 7.37
N VAL A 382 -31.22 -20.72 7.57
CA VAL A 382 -31.25 -19.68 6.52
C VAL A 382 -32.41 -19.83 5.55
N ALA A 383 -33.56 -20.23 6.11
CA ALA A 383 -34.78 -20.46 5.34
C ALA A 383 -35.24 -19.19 4.63
N TRP A 384 -35.73 -19.36 3.41
CA TRP A 384 -35.99 -18.27 2.48
C TRP A 384 -37.35 -18.38 1.80
N LYS A 385 -37.85 -17.25 1.29
CA LYS A 385 -39.14 -17.14 0.62
C LYS A 385 -39.01 -16.28 -0.63
N GLY A 386 -39.43 -16.85 -1.76
CA GLY A 386 -39.47 -16.19 -3.06
C GLY A 386 -38.09 -15.70 -3.51
N TYR A 387 -38.05 -14.62 -4.30
CA TYR A 387 -36.79 -13.97 -4.69
C TYR A 387 -36.43 -12.85 -3.71
N THR A 388 -37.38 -11.93 -3.48
CA THR A 388 -37.25 -10.82 -2.52
C THR A 388 -38.34 -10.81 -1.44
N ASP A 389 -39.29 -11.75 -1.47
CA ASP A 389 -40.42 -11.78 -0.54
C ASP A 389 -39.98 -11.88 0.93
N ALA A 390 -38.92 -12.65 1.23
CA ALA A 390 -38.31 -12.70 2.56
C ALA A 390 -37.79 -11.31 3.02
N VAL A 391 -37.16 -10.56 2.12
CA VAL A 391 -36.63 -9.22 2.41
C VAL A 391 -37.74 -8.19 2.62
N GLU A 392 -38.84 -8.33 1.89
CA GLU A 392 -40.01 -7.47 2.10
C GLU A 392 -40.67 -7.74 3.45
N LEU A 393 -40.73 -9.00 3.85
CA LEU A 393 -41.16 -9.41 5.19
C LEU A 393 -40.22 -8.85 6.27
N GLU A 394 -38.92 -8.98 6.08
CA GLU A 394 -37.89 -8.41 6.97
C GLU A 394 -38.08 -6.91 7.21
N ARG A 395 -38.24 -6.14 6.13
CA ARG A 395 -38.53 -4.71 6.19
C ARG A 395 -39.77 -4.43 7.04
N ASP A 396 -40.85 -5.19 6.85
CA ASP A 396 -42.11 -4.98 7.55
C ASP A 396 -41.99 -5.24 9.07
N TYR A 397 -40.97 -6.00 9.49
CA TYR A 397 -40.60 -6.20 10.89
C TYR A 397 -39.45 -5.31 11.39
N GLY A 398 -39.04 -4.29 10.61
CA GLY A 398 -38.03 -3.30 11.00
C GLY A 398 -36.59 -3.78 10.90
N ILE A 399 -36.34 -4.85 10.16
CA ILE A 399 -34.98 -5.29 9.80
C ILE A 399 -34.46 -4.39 8.67
N ALA A 400 -33.17 -4.10 8.72
CA ALA A 400 -32.48 -3.28 7.74
C ALA A 400 -31.20 -3.94 7.19
N MET A 401 -30.77 -5.08 7.73
CA MET A 401 -29.70 -5.89 7.14
C MET A 401 -30.03 -7.38 7.26
N ASP A 402 -30.01 -8.06 6.12
CA ASP A 402 -30.11 -9.50 6.02
C ASP A 402 -28.71 -10.14 6.11
N THR A 403 -28.63 -11.30 6.77
CA THR A 403 -27.41 -12.12 6.88
C THR A 403 -27.63 -13.57 6.46
N ASN A 404 -28.72 -13.85 5.72
CA ASN A 404 -29.11 -15.19 5.29
C ASN A 404 -28.40 -15.67 4.02
N PHE A 405 -27.75 -14.78 3.26
CA PHE A 405 -26.86 -15.20 2.18
C PHE A 405 -25.59 -15.79 2.80
N TYR A 406 -25.46 -17.11 2.64
CA TYR A 406 -24.72 -17.94 3.57
C TYR A 406 -23.81 -18.90 2.80
N HIS A 407 -22.51 -18.83 3.10
CA HIS A 407 -21.50 -19.68 2.48
C HIS A 407 -21.51 -21.10 3.06
N SER A 408 -22.60 -21.81 2.79
CA SER A 408 -22.84 -23.18 3.23
C SER A 408 -23.63 -23.95 2.18
N GLY A 409 -23.44 -25.26 2.15
CA GLY A 409 -24.23 -26.17 1.34
C GLY A 409 -23.38 -27.05 0.42
N ALA A 410 -23.92 -28.20 0.04
CA ALA A 410 -23.22 -29.16 -0.82
C ALA A 410 -22.95 -28.61 -2.24
N TRP A 411 -23.61 -27.52 -2.62
CA TRP A 411 -23.41 -26.84 -3.90
C TRP A 411 -22.03 -26.19 -4.04
N LEU A 412 -21.32 -25.94 -2.93
CA LEU A 412 -19.96 -25.40 -2.91
C LEU A 412 -18.87 -26.44 -3.20
N GLN A 413 -19.23 -27.73 -3.20
CA GLN A 413 -18.28 -28.79 -3.51
C GLN A 413 -18.06 -28.85 -5.03
N LYS A 414 -16.80 -28.71 -5.44
CA LYS A 414 -16.38 -28.81 -6.84
C LYS A 414 -16.44 -30.26 -7.32
N ALA A 415 -16.39 -30.43 -8.65
CA ALA A 415 -16.41 -31.74 -9.28
C ALA A 415 -15.21 -32.64 -8.89
N ASP A 416 -14.09 -32.05 -8.47
CA ASP A 416 -12.91 -32.77 -7.99
C ASP A 416 -12.98 -33.14 -6.49
N GLY A 417 -14.08 -32.82 -5.81
CA GLY A 417 -14.32 -33.10 -4.39
C GLY A 417 -13.77 -32.03 -3.44
N THR A 418 -13.02 -31.04 -3.94
CA THR A 418 -12.57 -29.89 -3.13
C THR A 418 -13.72 -28.90 -2.90
N TRP A 419 -13.57 -28.02 -1.92
CA TRP A 419 -14.58 -27.02 -1.57
C TRP A 419 -14.16 -25.64 -2.06
N ALA A 420 -15.12 -24.89 -2.61
CA ALA A 420 -14.90 -23.50 -2.97
C ALA A 420 -14.92 -22.64 -1.70
N HIS A 421 -13.89 -21.80 -1.52
CA HIS A 421 -13.86 -20.77 -0.49
C HIS A 421 -13.73 -19.39 -1.10
N GLY A 422 -14.45 -18.40 -0.56
CA GLY A 422 -14.35 -17.03 -1.02
C GLY A 422 -15.61 -16.24 -0.82
N TYR A 423 -16.02 -15.50 -1.86
CA TYR A 423 -16.89 -14.34 -1.70
C TYR A 423 -18.34 -14.56 -2.12
N ILE A 424 -18.69 -15.65 -2.81
CA ILE A 424 -20.01 -15.93 -3.44
C ILE A 424 -20.69 -14.68 -4.04
N THR A 425 -21.36 -13.90 -3.20
CA THR A 425 -22.15 -12.70 -3.52
C THR A 425 -21.33 -11.41 -3.51
N GLY A 426 -20.11 -11.41 -2.97
CA GLY A 426 -19.19 -10.28 -2.99
C GLY A 426 -18.32 -10.16 -1.73
N SER A 427 -17.57 -9.07 -1.66
CA SER A 427 -16.59 -8.84 -0.57
C SER A 427 -17.22 -8.50 0.80
N GLY A 428 -18.55 -8.48 0.90
CA GLY A 428 -19.25 -7.99 2.09
C GLY A 428 -19.40 -6.47 2.13
N LEU A 429 -19.22 -5.76 1.02
CA LEU A 429 -19.68 -4.37 0.88
C LEU A 429 -21.21 -4.37 0.71
N PRO A 430 -22.01 -4.02 1.73
CA PRO A 430 -23.43 -4.28 1.71
C PRO A 430 -24.11 -3.38 0.68
N MET A 431 -25.00 -3.97 -0.12
CA MET A 431 -25.87 -3.24 -1.04
C MET A 431 -27.31 -3.56 -0.69
N LYS A 432 -28.20 -2.61 -0.97
CA LYS A 432 -29.63 -2.84 -0.82
C LYS A 432 -30.13 -3.85 -1.84
N PHE A 433 -31.08 -4.68 -1.42
CA PHE A 433 -31.75 -5.61 -2.33
C PHE A 433 -32.47 -4.87 -3.46
N SER A 434 -32.55 -5.52 -4.61
CA SER A 434 -33.31 -5.07 -5.77
C SER A 434 -34.31 -6.15 -6.19
N ARG A 435 -35.55 -5.74 -6.46
CA ARG A 435 -36.56 -6.59 -7.08
C ARG A 435 -36.18 -6.91 -8.53
N THR A 436 -36.88 -7.86 -9.15
CA THR A 436 -36.66 -8.22 -10.56
C THR A 436 -36.96 -7.09 -11.55
N ASP A 437 -37.77 -6.10 -11.13
CA ASP A 437 -38.05 -4.88 -11.90
C ASP A 437 -37.04 -3.74 -11.65
N GLY A 438 -36.05 -3.98 -10.78
CA GLY A 438 -35.01 -3.03 -10.39
C GLY A 438 -35.37 -2.09 -9.25
N THR A 439 -36.57 -2.19 -8.66
CA THR A 439 -36.94 -1.42 -7.47
C THR A 439 -36.04 -1.77 -6.29
N ILE A 440 -35.42 -0.76 -5.68
CA ILE A 440 -34.55 -0.93 -4.51
C ILE A 440 -35.38 -1.07 -3.22
N LEU A 441 -35.08 -2.09 -2.43
CA LEU A 441 -35.65 -2.35 -1.11
C LEU A 441 -34.73 -1.80 0.00
N PRO A 442 -35.25 -1.24 1.10
CA PRO A 442 -34.44 -0.58 2.13
C PRO A 442 -33.82 -1.56 3.13
N VAL A 443 -33.32 -2.71 2.66
CA VAL A 443 -32.63 -3.73 3.46
C VAL A 443 -31.31 -4.04 2.77
N TYR A 444 -30.21 -4.00 3.51
CA TYR A 444 -28.89 -4.37 2.99
C TYR A 444 -28.71 -5.87 2.99
N GLN A 445 -28.14 -6.40 1.92
CA GLN A 445 -27.65 -7.76 1.86
C GLN A 445 -26.22 -7.80 2.41
N GLN A 446 -25.97 -8.68 3.37
CA GLN A 446 -24.62 -9.02 3.86
C GLN A 446 -24.40 -10.52 3.73
N GLU A 447 -23.33 -10.90 3.03
CA GLU A 447 -22.89 -12.30 2.95
C GLU A 447 -22.28 -12.75 4.28
N THR A 448 -22.57 -13.99 4.69
CA THR A 448 -21.84 -14.69 5.75
C THR A 448 -20.80 -15.63 5.13
N HIS A 449 -19.54 -15.17 5.08
CA HIS A 449 -18.44 -15.86 4.39
C HIS A 449 -17.87 -17.04 5.16
N LEU A 450 -17.78 -16.92 6.49
CA LEU A 450 -17.09 -17.87 7.35
C LEU A 450 -18.10 -18.53 8.26
N VAL A 451 -18.42 -19.79 7.96
CA VAL A 451 -19.52 -20.53 8.58
C VAL A 451 -19.00 -21.82 9.20
N ASP A 452 -19.25 -22.04 10.48
CA ASP A 452 -18.87 -23.28 11.17
C ASP A 452 -19.59 -24.51 10.62
N GLU A 453 -20.88 -24.45 10.30
CA GLU A 453 -21.61 -25.62 9.76
C GLU A 453 -21.11 -26.04 8.38
N GLN A 454 -20.44 -25.14 7.66
CA GLN A 454 -19.73 -25.48 6.44
C GLN A 454 -18.35 -26.06 6.79
N LEU A 455 -17.55 -25.32 7.54
CA LEU A 455 -16.12 -25.61 7.72
C LEU A 455 -15.83 -26.68 8.78
N ILE A 456 -16.35 -26.51 9.99
CA ILE A 456 -15.81 -27.16 11.18
C ILE A 456 -16.52 -28.45 11.50
N ARG A 457 -15.73 -29.49 11.76
CA ARG A 457 -16.19 -30.75 12.30
C ARG A 457 -16.78 -30.52 13.69
N ASP A 458 -18.10 -30.57 13.77
CA ASP A 458 -18.80 -30.85 15.01
C ASP A 458 -19.84 -31.96 14.81
N ALA A 459 -20.28 -32.59 15.90
CA ALA A 459 -21.12 -33.79 16.07
C ALA A 459 -22.22 -34.11 15.00
N GLY A 460 -21.84 -34.18 13.72
CA GLY A 460 -22.69 -34.44 12.56
C GLY A 460 -23.00 -33.25 11.64
N VAL A 461 -22.47 -32.03 11.87
CA VAL A 461 -22.96 -30.79 11.21
C VAL A 461 -22.02 -30.19 10.16
N GLY A 462 -20.70 -30.25 10.38
CA GLY A 462 -19.70 -29.69 9.46
C GLY A 462 -19.60 -30.41 8.12
N ARG A 463 -19.98 -29.74 7.02
CA ARG A 463 -19.98 -30.37 5.68
C ARG A 463 -18.57 -30.70 5.15
N GLU A 464 -17.59 -29.84 5.40
CA GLU A 464 -16.18 -30.08 5.03
C GLU A 464 -15.44 -30.96 6.03
N GLY A 465 -15.87 -30.92 7.30
CA GLY A 465 -15.29 -31.72 8.38
C GLY A 465 -13.87 -31.31 8.77
N LEU A 466 -13.54 -30.02 8.69
CA LEU A 466 -12.21 -29.49 9.05
C LEU A 466 -12.01 -29.47 10.57
N THR A 467 -10.77 -29.70 11.01
CA THR A 467 -10.33 -29.37 12.37
C THR A 467 -10.28 -27.86 12.59
N ALA A 468 -10.20 -27.41 13.85
CA ALA A 468 -9.99 -25.99 14.16
C ALA A 468 -8.82 -25.36 13.38
N GLU A 469 -7.66 -26.03 13.36
CA GLU A 469 -6.46 -25.52 12.70
C GLU A 469 -6.67 -25.34 11.19
N GLN A 470 -7.31 -26.30 10.54
CA GLN A 470 -7.63 -26.23 9.11
C GLN A 470 -8.65 -25.14 8.81
N GLY A 471 -9.69 -25.01 9.63
CA GLY A 471 -10.66 -23.91 9.48
C GLY A 471 -10.03 -22.54 9.67
N VAL A 472 -9.08 -22.40 10.60
CA VAL A 472 -8.33 -21.14 10.78
C VAL A 472 -7.50 -20.86 9.53
N ALA A 473 -6.91 -21.86 8.88
CA ALA A 473 -6.19 -21.66 7.63
C ALA A 473 -7.10 -21.08 6.52
N VAL A 474 -8.36 -21.53 6.43
CA VAL A 474 -9.35 -20.96 5.51
C VAL A 474 -9.66 -19.49 5.86
N SER A 475 -9.94 -19.20 7.13
CA SER A 475 -10.17 -17.83 7.61
C SER A 475 -8.99 -16.91 7.28
N ARG A 476 -7.76 -17.38 7.51
CA ARG A 476 -6.52 -16.64 7.21
C ARG A 476 -6.39 -16.33 5.74
N ALA A 477 -6.68 -17.30 4.87
CA ALA A 477 -6.60 -17.10 3.42
C ALA A 477 -7.55 -15.99 2.93
N LEU A 478 -8.79 -15.94 3.44
CA LEU A 478 -9.74 -14.88 3.10
C LEU A 478 -9.32 -13.51 3.67
N ILE A 479 -8.82 -13.49 4.91
CA ILE A 479 -8.30 -12.27 5.54
C ILE A 479 -7.12 -11.72 4.74
N ASP A 480 -6.16 -12.58 4.37
CA ASP A 480 -4.98 -12.19 3.60
C ASP A 480 -5.36 -11.72 2.19
N ALA A 481 -6.31 -12.39 1.53
CA ALA A 481 -6.84 -11.95 0.23
C ALA A 481 -7.51 -10.56 0.31
N SER A 482 -8.26 -10.31 1.39
CA SER A 482 -8.84 -9.00 1.67
C SER A 482 -7.76 -7.92 1.85
N GLN A 483 -6.74 -8.18 2.67
CA GLN A 483 -5.61 -7.25 2.91
C GLN A 483 -4.80 -6.96 1.62
N ASN A 484 -4.68 -7.95 0.75
CA ASN A 484 -3.94 -7.89 -0.51
C ASN A 484 -4.73 -7.29 -1.68
N GLY A 485 -5.96 -6.84 -1.44
CA GLY A 485 -6.64 -5.95 -2.36
C GLY A 485 -8.14 -6.13 -2.49
N PHE A 486 -8.71 -7.27 -2.10
CA PHE A 486 -10.14 -7.49 -2.27
C PHE A 486 -11.03 -6.70 -1.31
N TYR A 487 -10.45 -6.16 -0.23
CA TYR A 487 -11.09 -5.25 0.70
C TYR A 487 -12.47 -5.70 1.17
N SER A 488 -12.55 -6.41 2.28
CA SER A 488 -13.73 -7.19 2.65
C SER A 488 -14.20 -6.96 4.09
N ALA A 489 -15.52 -6.88 4.27
CA ALA A 489 -16.16 -7.08 5.58
C ALA A 489 -16.60 -8.54 5.65
N LEU A 490 -15.74 -9.37 6.23
CA LEU A 490 -15.96 -10.81 6.32
C LEU A 490 -16.88 -11.09 7.51
N MET A 491 -18.11 -11.50 7.23
CA MET A 491 -19.02 -11.89 8.29
C MET A 491 -18.80 -13.36 8.68
N THR A 492 -18.79 -13.61 9.98
CA THR A 492 -18.63 -14.94 10.56
C THR A 492 -19.93 -15.41 11.19
N GLN A 493 -20.17 -16.70 11.13
CA GLN A 493 -21.08 -17.38 12.04
C GLN A 493 -20.28 -18.18 13.07
N PHE A 494 -20.55 -17.94 14.35
CA PHE A 494 -20.14 -18.80 15.46
C PHE A 494 -21.36 -19.27 16.26
N HIS A 495 -21.71 -20.55 16.13
CA HIS A 495 -22.84 -21.15 16.85
C HIS A 495 -22.59 -21.23 18.35
N VAL A 496 -23.58 -20.80 19.13
CA VAL A 496 -23.57 -20.95 20.60
C VAL A 496 -23.68 -22.43 20.99
N ASP A 497 -24.41 -23.22 20.21
CA ASP A 497 -24.72 -24.63 20.43
C ASP A 497 -23.50 -25.49 20.73
N TYR A 498 -22.46 -25.24 19.95
CA TYR A 498 -21.29 -26.08 19.85
C TYR A 498 -20.03 -25.36 20.34
N TYR A 499 -20.16 -24.13 20.82
CA TYR A 499 -19.02 -23.35 21.31
C TYR A 499 -18.35 -23.98 22.54
N GLY A 500 -19.06 -24.87 23.25
CA GLY A 500 -18.46 -25.70 24.30
C GLY A 500 -17.45 -26.72 23.77
N ASN A 501 -17.52 -27.07 22.48
CA ASN A 501 -16.70 -28.09 21.84
C ASN A 501 -15.33 -27.53 21.41
N GLY A 502 -14.31 -28.39 21.37
CA GLY A 502 -12.92 -27.97 21.15
C GLY A 502 -12.66 -27.35 19.78
N ASP A 503 -13.23 -27.95 18.71
CA ASP A 503 -12.96 -27.52 17.33
C ASP A 503 -13.68 -26.21 16.94
N PRO A 504 -15.01 -26.05 17.12
CA PRO A 504 -15.69 -24.78 16.83
C PRO A 504 -15.12 -23.59 17.59
N ARG A 505 -14.90 -23.75 18.90
CA ARG A 505 -14.25 -22.73 19.73
C ARG A 505 -12.84 -22.42 19.26
N GLY A 506 -12.03 -23.45 19.01
CA GLY A 506 -10.66 -23.28 18.54
C GLY A 506 -10.58 -22.54 17.21
N TRP A 507 -11.54 -22.79 16.31
CA TRP A 507 -11.65 -22.05 15.05
C TRP A 507 -12.03 -20.59 15.24
N ALA A 508 -13.07 -20.30 16.04
CA ALA A 508 -13.51 -18.95 16.32
C ALA A 508 -12.42 -18.12 17.00
N GLU A 509 -11.83 -18.65 18.08
CA GLU A 509 -10.72 -18.03 18.83
C GLU A 509 -9.47 -17.86 17.95
N GLY A 510 -9.12 -18.86 17.14
CA GLY A 510 -7.98 -18.77 16.22
C GLY A 510 -8.18 -17.75 15.10
N THR A 511 -9.40 -17.65 14.56
CA THR A 511 -9.77 -16.64 13.55
C THR A 511 -9.70 -15.23 14.13
N MET A 512 -10.27 -15.02 15.32
CA MET A 512 -10.20 -13.73 16.03
C MET A 512 -8.77 -13.36 16.44
N ALA A 513 -7.99 -14.32 16.93
CA ALA A 513 -6.59 -14.12 17.28
C ALA A 513 -5.76 -13.65 16.08
N TYR A 514 -5.97 -14.28 14.90
CA TYR A 514 -5.27 -13.86 13.69
C TYR A 514 -5.66 -12.44 13.28
N ALA A 515 -6.96 -12.15 13.23
CA ALA A 515 -7.45 -10.82 12.90
C ALA A 515 -6.93 -9.75 13.89
N GLN A 516 -6.95 -10.04 15.19
CA GLN A 516 -6.41 -9.15 16.23
C GLN A 516 -4.91 -8.91 16.05
N SER A 517 -4.13 -9.93 15.68
CA SER A 517 -2.68 -9.79 15.42
C SER A 517 -2.36 -8.82 14.28
N LEU A 518 -3.31 -8.59 13.37
CA LEU A 518 -3.22 -7.66 12.24
C LEU A 518 -3.91 -6.31 12.53
N GLY A 519 -4.47 -6.12 13.72
CA GLY A 519 -5.24 -4.91 14.07
C GLY A 519 -6.57 -4.78 13.31
N ILE A 520 -7.14 -5.89 12.84
CA ILE A 520 -8.41 -5.91 12.11
C ILE A 520 -9.58 -5.68 13.09
N PRO A 521 -10.54 -4.78 12.79
CA PRO A 521 -11.71 -4.57 13.62
C PRO A 521 -12.58 -5.83 13.74
N LEU A 522 -13.05 -6.12 14.96
CA LEU A 522 -13.93 -7.24 15.30
C LEU A 522 -15.27 -6.69 15.80
N TRP A 523 -16.23 -6.47 14.89
CA TRP A 523 -17.49 -5.76 15.17
C TRP A 523 -18.70 -6.68 15.18
N ASN A 524 -19.76 -6.27 15.89
CA ASN A 524 -21.07 -6.91 15.77
C ASN A 524 -21.80 -6.40 14.51
N ALA A 525 -22.86 -7.09 14.09
CA ALA A 525 -23.60 -6.74 12.87
C ALA A 525 -24.38 -5.42 13.00
N ASP A 526 -24.88 -5.08 14.19
CA ASP A 526 -25.64 -3.84 14.41
C ASP A 526 -24.79 -2.58 14.25
N ARG A 527 -23.56 -2.60 14.77
CA ARG A 527 -22.58 -1.53 14.57
C ARG A 527 -22.17 -1.42 13.11
N TRP A 528 -21.99 -2.56 12.45
CA TRP A 528 -21.70 -2.59 11.01
C TRP A 528 -22.84 -1.99 10.18
N LEU A 529 -24.09 -2.31 10.50
CA LEU A 529 -25.27 -1.68 9.89
C LEU A 529 -25.29 -0.17 10.14
N ALA A 530 -25.03 0.28 11.37
CA ALA A 530 -24.99 1.71 11.69
C ALA A 530 -23.92 2.45 10.86
N PHE A 531 -22.72 1.89 10.73
CA PHE A 531 -21.67 2.43 9.85
C PHE A 531 -22.11 2.44 8.39
N THR A 532 -22.66 1.32 7.90
CA THR A 532 -23.15 1.17 6.52
C THR A 532 -24.18 2.23 6.19
N GLU A 533 -25.18 2.44 7.05
CA GLU A 533 -26.19 3.47 6.87
C GLU A 533 -25.61 4.89 6.95
N THR A 534 -24.70 5.15 7.90
CA THR A 534 -24.04 6.47 8.02
C THR A 534 -23.28 6.82 6.75
N ARG A 535 -22.54 5.84 6.20
CA ARG A 535 -21.77 6.00 4.96
C ARG A 535 -22.67 6.11 3.73
N HIS A 536 -23.68 5.26 3.62
CA HIS A 536 -24.62 5.27 2.50
C HIS A 536 -25.41 6.58 2.43
N ASP A 537 -25.87 7.10 3.58
CA ASP A 537 -26.71 8.30 3.66
C ASP A 537 -25.90 9.60 3.67
N ALA A 538 -24.56 9.52 3.74
CA ALA A 538 -23.69 10.68 3.68
C ALA A 538 -23.84 11.40 2.32
N VAL A 539 -23.77 12.73 2.36
CA VAL A 539 -24.02 13.57 1.18
C VAL A 539 -22.85 14.52 0.98
N PHE A 540 -22.26 14.48 -0.21
CA PHE A 540 -21.38 15.55 -0.66
C PHE A 540 -22.20 16.68 -1.30
N GLN A 541 -21.86 17.92 -0.98
CA GLN A 541 -22.55 19.11 -1.48
C GLN A 541 -21.53 20.20 -1.83
N ASN A 542 -21.97 21.20 -2.60
CA ASN A 542 -21.21 22.40 -2.92
C ASN A 542 -19.82 22.10 -3.51
N ILE A 543 -19.72 21.05 -4.34
CA ILE A 543 -18.45 20.62 -4.94
C ILE A 543 -18.05 21.63 -6.02
N VAL A 544 -16.93 22.30 -5.82
CA VAL A 544 -16.37 23.27 -6.77
C VAL A 544 -14.90 22.95 -6.99
N TRP A 545 -14.53 22.74 -8.25
CA TRP A 545 -13.15 22.60 -8.70
C TRP A 545 -12.74 23.81 -9.51
N ASP A 546 -11.69 24.50 -9.07
CA ASP A 546 -11.03 25.57 -9.80
C ASP A 546 -9.65 25.11 -10.27
N GLN A 547 -9.58 24.72 -11.54
CA GLN A 547 -8.35 24.27 -12.20
C GLN A 547 -7.23 25.32 -12.17
N SER A 548 -7.59 26.61 -12.18
CA SER A 548 -6.61 27.71 -12.26
C SER A 548 -5.85 27.89 -10.95
N THR A 549 -6.52 27.65 -9.82
CA THR A 549 -5.95 27.74 -8.48
C THR A 549 -5.59 26.38 -7.89
N GLY A 550 -5.97 25.28 -8.55
CA GLY A 550 -5.78 23.92 -8.03
C GLY A 550 -6.64 23.62 -6.80
N ARG A 551 -7.73 24.37 -6.59
CA ARG A 551 -8.55 24.27 -5.38
C ARG A 551 -9.82 23.48 -5.61
N LEU A 552 -10.05 22.52 -4.72
CA LEU A 552 -11.30 21.80 -4.58
C LEU A 552 -11.96 22.21 -3.26
N THR A 553 -13.22 22.64 -3.30
CA THR A 553 -14.04 22.84 -2.10
C THR A 553 -15.28 21.95 -2.15
N PHE A 554 -15.71 21.46 -1.01
CA PHE A 554 -16.96 20.72 -0.88
C PHE A 554 -17.41 20.67 0.59
N ASP A 555 -18.67 20.34 0.80
CA ASP A 555 -19.21 20.01 2.12
C ASP A 555 -19.56 18.53 2.17
N LEU A 556 -19.39 17.93 3.35
CA LEU A 556 -19.82 16.57 3.67
C LEU A 556 -20.76 16.63 4.86
N PHE A 557 -21.94 16.05 4.71
CA PHE A 557 -22.86 15.78 5.81
C PHE A 557 -23.05 14.28 6.00
N SER A 558 -22.90 13.80 7.23
CA SER A 558 -23.30 12.47 7.65
C SER A 558 -24.09 12.54 8.96
N ASN A 559 -25.08 11.65 9.14
CA ASN A 559 -25.95 11.70 10.32
C ASN A 559 -25.17 11.40 11.63
N PRO A 560 -25.06 12.36 12.57
CA PRO A 560 -24.33 12.15 13.82
C PRO A 560 -25.02 11.19 14.79
N ASP A 561 -26.34 11.01 14.68
CA ASP A 561 -27.13 10.19 15.62
C ASP A 561 -26.79 8.69 15.53
N ARG A 562 -26.18 8.26 14.43
CA ARG A 562 -25.73 6.87 14.22
C ARG A 562 -24.32 6.59 14.76
N GLY A 563 -23.59 7.63 15.18
CA GLY A 563 -22.39 7.53 16.02
C GLY A 563 -21.07 7.05 15.37
N GLU A 564 -21.06 6.59 14.12
CA GLU A 564 -19.85 6.05 13.50
C GLU A 564 -19.13 7.08 12.61
N GLY A 565 -17.84 7.28 12.87
CA GLY A 565 -16.98 8.14 12.04
C GLY A 565 -16.77 7.58 10.64
N LEU A 566 -16.54 8.47 9.67
CA LEU A 566 -16.28 8.10 8.28
C LEU A 566 -14.81 8.38 7.93
N THR A 567 -14.40 8.01 6.73
CA THR A 567 -13.09 8.38 6.19
C THR A 567 -13.26 8.86 4.77
N VAL A 568 -12.84 10.10 4.51
CA VAL A 568 -12.80 10.69 3.17
C VAL A 568 -11.45 10.35 2.53
N LEU A 569 -11.51 9.94 1.28
CA LEU A 569 -10.37 9.75 0.40
C LEU A 569 -10.26 10.91 -0.57
N LEU A 570 -9.04 11.42 -0.72
CA LEU A 570 -8.67 12.36 -1.78
C LEU A 570 -7.54 11.75 -2.62
N PRO A 571 -7.54 11.92 -3.94
CA PRO A 571 -6.38 11.57 -4.77
C PRO A 571 -5.10 12.19 -4.22
N ALA A 572 -4.02 11.43 -4.14
CA ALA A 572 -2.72 11.97 -3.75
C ALA A 572 -2.15 12.95 -4.79
N SER A 573 -2.62 12.82 -6.04
CA SER A 573 -2.35 13.74 -7.13
C SER A 573 -3.53 13.77 -8.10
N TRP A 574 -3.72 14.87 -8.79
CA TRP A 574 -4.71 15.04 -9.84
C TRP A 574 -4.05 15.69 -11.07
N ASP A 575 -4.18 15.09 -12.26
CA ASP A 575 -3.58 15.62 -13.51
C ASP A 575 -2.06 15.89 -13.37
N GLY A 576 -1.36 14.95 -12.74
CA GLY A 576 0.06 15.07 -12.40
C GLY A 576 0.35 16.03 -11.24
N ARG A 577 -0.63 16.81 -10.76
CA ARG A 577 -0.46 17.80 -9.68
C ARG A 577 -0.62 17.15 -8.31
N PRO A 578 0.38 17.20 -7.43
CA PRO A 578 0.27 16.59 -6.12
C PRO A 578 -0.63 17.36 -5.15
N LEU A 579 -1.16 16.63 -4.16
CA LEU A 579 -1.93 17.21 -3.06
C LEU A 579 -1.00 18.00 -2.13
N GLU A 580 -1.27 19.29 -1.98
CA GLU A 580 -0.43 20.24 -1.24
C GLU A 580 -0.84 20.32 0.24
N TRP A 581 -2.10 20.65 0.50
CA TRP A 581 -2.66 20.74 1.85
C TRP A 581 -4.18 20.54 1.84
N VAL A 582 -4.72 20.19 3.01
CA VAL A 582 -6.16 20.04 3.24
C VAL A 582 -6.55 20.77 4.51
N GLN A 583 -7.66 21.51 4.45
CA GLN A 583 -8.33 22.11 5.60
C GLN A 583 -9.73 21.52 5.75
N VAL A 584 -9.99 20.94 6.92
CA VAL A 584 -11.31 20.42 7.31
C VAL A 584 -11.87 21.35 8.36
N ASP A 585 -12.98 22.01 8.04
CA ASP A 585 -13.60 23.08 8.79
C ASP A 585 -12.81 24.39 8.87
N ALA A 586 -13.54 25.49 8.74
CA ALA A 586 -12.95 26.83 8.75
C ALA A 586 -12.21 27.09 10.07
N GLY A 587 -10.92 27.43 9.97
CA GLY A 587 -10.08 27.73 11.13
C GLY A 587 -9.35 26.53 11.72
N ALA A 588 -9.59 25.30 11.23
CA ALA A 588 -8.76 24.16 11.59
C ALA A 588 -7.35 24.28 10.97
N PRO A 589 -6.31 23.67 11.57
CA PRO A 589 -4.98 23.61 11.00
C PRO A 589 -4.96 22.98 9.61
N LEU A 590 -4.09 23.49 8.73
CA LEU A 590 -3.80 22.84 7.47
C LEU A 590 -3.09 21.51 7.74
N THR A 591 -3.57 20.44 7.11
CA THR A 591 -2.94 19.12 7.18
C THR A 591 -1.99 18.98 5.99
N ALA A 592 -0.70 18.73 6.28
CA ALA A 592 0.38 18.35 5.36
C ALA A 592 1.64 18.00 6.21
N PRO A 593 2.63 17.23 5.71
CA PRO A 593 2.63 16.47 4.46
C PRO A 593 1.76 15.21 4.55
N PHE A 594 1.51 14.56 3.41
CA PHE A 594 0.69 13.35 3.34
C PHE A 594 1.53 12.11 3.07
N SER A 595 1.08 10.97 3.60
CA SER A 595 1.59 9.65 3.24
C SER A 595 0.49 8.88 2.51
N PRO A 596 0.44 8.93 1.16
CA PRO A 596 -0.56 8.21 0.39
C PRO A 596 -0.53 6.71 0.65
N MET A 597 -1.70 6.07 0.61
CA MET A 597 -1.82 4.62 0.60
C MET A 597 -2.32 4.18 -0.78
N ASP A 598 -1.76 3.08 -1.28
CA ASP A 598 -2.27 2.49 -2.51
C ASP A 598 -3.65 1.87 -2.29
N VAL A 599 -4.60 2.31 -3.12
CA VAL A 599 -5.96 1.76 -3.21
C VAL A 599 -6.10 1.07 -4.57
N ARG A 600 -5.46 -0.10 -4.68
CA ARG A 600 -5.51 -0.98 -5.87
C ARG A 600 -4.89 -0.33 -7.11
N GLY A 601 -3.72 0.29 -6.99
CA GLY A 601 -3.07 1.02 -8.07
C GLY A 601 -3.49 2.48 -8.18
N VAL A 602 -4.18 3.01 -7.16
CA VAL A 602 -4.57 4.43 -7.09
C VAL A 602 -4.09 5.00 -5.74
N PRO A 603 -3.07 5.86 -5.73
CA PRO A 603 -2.60 6.51 -4.50
C PRO A 603 -3.66 7.48 -3.95
N MET A 604 -4.12 7.24 -2.73
CA MET A 604 -5.12 8.06 -2.04
C MET A 604 -4.63 8.49 -0.66
N VAL A 605 -5.08 9.66 -0.21
CA VAL A 605 -4.85 10.18 1.14
C VAL A 605 -6.14 10.02 1.96
N PHE A 606 -6.01 9.51 3.17
CA PHE A 606 -7.12 9.13 4.05
C PHE A 606 -7.33 10.17 5.14
N PHE A 607 -8.56 10.63 5.31
CA PHE A 607 -8.96 11.59 6.33
C PHE A 607 -10.11 11.04 7.18
N PRO A 608 -9.81 10.40 8.31
CA PRO A 608 -10.83 10.00 9.28
C PRO A 608 -11.49 11.22 9.91
N LEU A 609 -12.81 11.17 10.09
CA LEU A 609 -13.60 12.24 10.69
C LEU A 609 -14.76 11.68 11.51
N SER A 610 -15.21 12.45 12.49
CA SER A 610 -16.49 12.19 13.18
C SER A 610 -17.67 12.35 12.22
N ALA A 611 -18.80 11.71 12.53
CA ALA A 611 -20.03 12.01 11.82
C ALA A 611 -20.50 13.44 12.12
N GLY A 612 -20.98 14.14 11.09
CA GLY A 612 -21.52 15.50 11.23
C GLY A 612 -21.44 16.28 9.93
N SER A 613 -21.51 17.61 10.03
CA SER A 613 -21.28 18.52 8.92
C SER A 613 -19.83 18.99 8.92
N HIS A 614 -19.14 18.84 7.79
CA HIS A 614 -17.78 19.30 7.61
C HIS A 614 -17.63 20.07 6.30
N SER A 615 -16.93 21.19 6.35
CA SER A 615 -16.55 21.98 5.16
C SER A 615 -15.11 21.72 4.78
N TRP A 616 -14.82 21.60 3.49
CA TRP A 616 -13.50 21.18 3.00
C TRP A 616 -12.93 22.19 2.02
N THR A 617 -11.65 22.50 2.21
CA THR A 617 -10.83 23.18 1.22
C THR A 617 -9.56 22.37 1.00
N VAL A 618 -9.32 22.00 -0.25
CA VAL A 618 -8.25 21.12 -0.67
C VAL A 618 -7.44 21.85 -1.74
N SER A 619 -6.11 21.81 -1.61
CA SER A 619 -5.20 22.41 -2.60
C SER A 619 -4.35 21.32 -3.24
N TYR A 620 -4.30 21.33 -4.57
CA TYR A 620 -3.31 20.64 -5.37
C TYR A 620 -2.38 21.69 -5.96
N LEU A 621 -1.08 21.38 -6.01
CA LEU A 621 -0.08 22.30 -6.55
C LEU A 621 -0.42 22.68 -8.00
N THR A 622 -0.37 23.97 -8.33
CA THR A 622 -0.61 24.43 -9.72
C THR A 622 0.63 24.26 -10.60
N ALA A 623 1.82 24.20 -9.99
CA ALA A 623 3.11 23.85 -10.59
C ALA A 623 4.00 23.19 -9.53
N HIS A 624 4.78 22.18 -9.91
CA HIS A 624 5.71 21.47 -9.02
C HIS A 624 6.88 20.81 -9.76
N ALA A 625 8.04 20.80 -9.12
CA ALA A 625 9.22 20.08 -9.56
C ALA A 625 9.54 18.93 -8.58
N ASP A 626 10.53 18.11 -8.91
CA ASP A 626 11.06 17.06 -8.01
C ASP A 626 12.59 17.01 -8.20
N LEU A 627 13.33 17.67 -7.31
CA LEU A 627 14.79 17.78 -7.37
C LEU A 627 15.45 16.61 -6.64
N GLN A 628 15.86 15.61 -7.41
CA GLN A 628 16.63 14.50 -6.90
C GLN A 628 18.13 14.81 -6.85
N VAL A 629 18.77 14.50 -5.73
CA VAL A 629 20.20 14.75 -5.49
C VAL A 629 20.97 13.45 -5.27
N GLY A 630 22.11 13.30 -5.95
CA GLY A 630 23.07 12.21 -5.74
C GLY A 630 24.48 12.77 -5.52
N LEU A 631 25.27 12.13 -4.65
CA LEU A 631 26.63 12.57 -4.33
C LEU A 631 27.63 11.42 -4.45
N GLU A 632 28.62 11.59 -5.32
CA GLU A 632 29.66 10.60 -5.62
C GLU A 632 31.05 11.12 -5.26
N ALA A 633 31.91 10.22 -4.77
CA ALA A 633 33.33 10.45 -4.53
C ALA A 633 34.08 9.11 -4.45
N PRO A 634 35.42 9.09 -4.61
CA PRO A 634 36.23 7.91 -4.30
C PRO A 634 35.96 7.40 -2.87
N SER A 635 36.08 6.10 -2.63
CA SER A 635 35.96 5.56 -1.25
C SER A 635 37.15 5.91 -0.37
N THR A 636 38.31 6.12 -0.98
CA THR A 636 39.58 6.40 -0.30
C THR A 636 40.40 7.43 -1.07
N VAL A 637 41.18 8.23 -0.36
CA VAL A 637 42.21 9.12 -0.91
C VAL A 637 43.46 9.05 -0.02
N ASN A 638 44.64 9.20 -0.59
CA ASN A 638 45.87 9.29 0.19
C ASN A 638 45.97 10.66 0.86
N ALA A 639 46.61 10.73 2.04
CA ALA A 639 46.90 11.99 2.72
C ALA A 639 47.63 12.98 1.80
N GLY A 640 47.19 14.23 1.78
CA GLY A 640 47.67 15.27 0.85
C GLY A 640 47.27 15.07 -0.63
N GLY A 641 46.55 14.01 -0.98
CA GLY A 641 46.06 13.75 -2.33
C GLY A 641 44.85 14.60 -2.71
N GLN A 642 44.60 14.77 -4.01
CA GLN A 642 43.42 15.47 -4.51
C GLN A 642 42.22 14.51 -4.55
N LEU A 643 41.03 15.01 -4.20
CA LEU A 643 39.75 14.31 -4.35
C LEU A 643 38.68 15.25 -4.91
N THR A 644 37.68 14.67 -5.57
CA THR A 644 36.52 15.40 -6.08
C THR A 644 35.22 14.77 -5.57
N PHE A 645 34.36 15.59 -4.97
CA PHE A 645 32.95 15.25 -4.71
C PHE A 645 32.11 15.77 -5.88
N ARG A 646 31.37 14.88 -6.54
CA ARG A 646 30.45 15.22 -7.63
C ARG A 646 29.02 15.15 -7.13
N LEU A 647 28.37 16.31 -7.01
CA LEU A 647 26.93 16.41 -6.78
C LEU A 647 26.21 16.40 -8.12
N THR A 648 25.23 15.52 -8.28
CA THR A 648 24.31 15.49 -9.42
C THR A 648 22.92 15.89 -8.93
N ILE A 649 22.33 16.90 -9.56
CA ILE A 649 20.96 17.37 -9.29
C ILE A 649 20.15 17.13 -10.55
N THR A 650 19.00 16.46 -10.44
CA THR A 650 18.08 16.22 -11.57
C THR A 650 16.69 16.67 -11.19
N ASN A 651 16.00 17.38 -12.09
CA ASN A 651 14.57 17.63 -11.93
C ASN A 651 13.78 16.46 -12.55
N ALA A 652 13.36 15.50 -11.72
CA ALA A 652 12.53 14.37 -12.10
C ALA A 652 11.03 14.73 -12.22
N GLY A 653 10.67 15.96 -11.82
CA GLY A 653 9.30 16.46 -11.83
C GLY A 653 8.85 16.92 -13.22
N PRO A 654 7.52 17.08 -13.42
CA PRO A 654 6.97 17.43 -14.72
C PRO A 654 7.11 18.91 -15.07
N ASP A 655 7.25 19.80 -14.07
CA ASP A 655 7.35 21.25 -14.30
C ASP A 655 8.78 21.77 -14.13
N LEU A 656 8.98 23.03 -14.54
CA LEU A 656 10.25 23.73 -14.41
C LEU A 656 10.60 23.99 -12.94
N SER A 657 11.79 23.58 -12.52
CA SER A 657 12.36 24.00 -11.23
C SER A 657 13.11 25.32 -11.40
N GLU A 658 12.53 26.41 -10.89
CA GLU A 658 13.08 27.76 -11.10
C GLU A 658 14.07 28.16 -10.01
N ASN A 659 15.11 28.91 -10.37
CA ASN A 659 16.08 29.49 -9.42
C ASN A 659 16.63 28.46 -8.42
N VAL A 660 17.10 27.32 -8.92
CA VAL A 660 17.67 26.25 -8.13
C VAL A 660 18.98 26.69 -7.48
N VAL A 661 19.05 26.55 -6.16
CA VAL A 661 20.25 26.76 -5.36
C VAL A 661 20.67 25.44 -4.77
N ALA A 662 21.94 25.08 -4.97
CA ALA A 662 22.56 23.91 -4.37
C ALA A 662 23.62 24.33 -3.35
N ILE A 663 23.69 23.60 -2.24
CA ILE A 663 24.67 23.79 -1.16
C ILE A 663 25.45 22.48 -1.02
N LEU A 664 26.78 22.58 -0.94
CA LEU A 664 27.69 21.48 -0.72
C LEU A 664 28.60 21.76 0.47
N THR A 665 28.62 20.89 1.47
CA THR A 665 29.50 21.09 2.64
C THR A 665 30.94 20.72 2.29
N VAL A 666 31.88 21.54 2.72
CA VAL A 666 33.32 21.30 2.57
C VAL A 666 33.81 20.53 3.80
N PRO A 667 34.33 19.29 3.65
CA PRO A 667 34.82 18.51 4.78
C PRO A 667 35.93 19.25 5.55
N ALA A 668 35.85 19.22 6.87
CA ALA A 668 36.86 19.85 7.74
C ALA A 668 38.27 19.27 7.52
N GLY A 669 39.28 20.12 7.61
CA GLY A 669 40.69 19.74 7.43
C GLY A 669 41.15 19.63 5.97
N THR A 670 40.26 19.81 4.99
CA THR A 670 40.63 19.90 3.57
C THR A 670 41.12 21.30 3.19
N THR A 671 41.89 21.40 2.11
CA THR A 671 42.39 22.68 1.56
C THR A 671 42.24 22.71 0.04
N GLY A 672 42.56 23.85 -0.60
CA GLY A 672 42.58 23.95 -2.06
C GLY A 672 41.20 23.84 -2.71
N VAL A 673 40.19 24.48 -2.11
CA VAL A 673 38.79 24.44 -2.59
C VAL A 673 38.68 24.98 -4.01
N GLY A 674 38.41 24.09 -4.96
CA GLY A 674 38.00 24.40 -6.32
C GLY A 674 36.58 23.91 -6.56
N VAL A 675 35.76 24.72 -7.24
CA VAL A 675 34.39 24.33 -7.61
C VAL A 675 34.13 24.66 -9.07
N GLU A 676 33.53 23.72 -9.77
CA GLU A 676 33.01 23.91 -11.12
C GLU A 676 31.59 23.35 -11.20
N ALA A 677 30.67 24.12 -11.79
CA ALA A 677 29.30 23.68 -12.06
C ALA A 677 29.07 23.59 -13.57
N SER A 678 28.29 22.60 -14.01
CA SER A 678 27.94 22.43 -15.43
C SER A 678 27.09 23.58 -15.97
N GLN A 679 26.39 24.30 -15.09
CA GLN A 679 25.64 25.50 -15.40
C GLN A 679 25.54 26.42 -14.17
N GLY A 680 25.24 27.70 -14.42
CA GLY A 680 25.11 28.69 -13.35
C GLY A 680 26.45 29.15 -12.80
N SER A 681 26.48 29.52 -11.53
CA SER A 681 27.69 30.00 -10.86
C SER A 681 27.76 29.55 -9.41
N CYS A 682 28.97 29.37 -8.91
CA CYS A 682 29.24 28.95 -7.53
C CYS A 682 30.05 30.01 -6.79
N THR A 683 29.75 30.17 -5.51
CA THR A 683 30.54 30.93 -4.55
C THR A 683 31.32 29.92 -3.70
N PRO A 684 32.66 29.81 -3.88
CA PRO A 684 33.48 28.95 -3.04
C PRO A 684 33.49 29.46 -1.59
N GLY A 685 33.41 28.55 -0.63
CA GLY A 685 33.59 28.85 0.79
C GLY A 685 34.39 27.75 1.48
N VAL A 686 34.83 28.01 2.70
CA VAL A 686 35.70 27.09 3.48
C VAL A 686 34.92 26.08 4.31
N THR A 687 33.63 26.33 4.55
CA THR A 687 32.70 25.43 5.26
C THR A 687 31.63 24.87 4.32
N GLU A 688 31.20 25.67 3.36
CA GLU A 688 30.20 25.31 2.38
C GLU A 688 30.46 26.02 1.06
N VAL A 689 29.99 25.42 -0.02
CA VAL A 689 29.94 25.99 -1.38
C VAL A 689 28.47 26.16 -1.74
N SER A 690 28.10 27.36 -2.19
CA SER A 690 26.74 27.66 -2.63
C SER A 690 26.74 27.94 -4.13
N CYS A 691 25.91 27.22 -4.89
CA CYS A 691 25.81 27.32 -6.33
C CYS A 691 24.39 27.71 -6.74
N ASN A 692 24.26 28.80 -7.50
CA ASN A 692 23.01 29.15 -8.17
C ASN A 692 23.04 28.54 -9.57
N LEU A 693 22.20 27.52 -9.78
CA LEU A 693 22.14 26.75 -11.01
C LEU A 693 21.12 27.31 -12.00
N GLY A 694 20.37 28.35 -11.62
CA GLY A 694 19.29 28.90 -12.44
C GLY A 694 18.12 27.92 -12.59
N ASN A 695 17.59 27.80 -13.80
CA ASN A 695 16.39 27.02 -14.08
C ASN A 695 16.74 25.60 -14.55
N LEU A 696 16.03 24.59 -14.04
CA LEU A 696 16.13 23.19 -14.47
C LEU A 696 14.79 22.72 -15.05
N SER A 697 14.74 22.52 -16.37
CA SER A 697 13.59 21.91 -17.06
C SER A 697 13.34 20.47 -16.59
N ALA A 698 12.10 20.00 -16.77
CA ALA A 698 11.72 18.63 -16.50
C ALA A 698 12.65 17.63 -17.23
N GLY A 699 13.17 16.65 -16.50
CA GLY A 699 14.11 15.65 -16.98
C GLY A 699 15.56 16.13 -17.16
N SER A 700 15.85 17.42 -16.99
CA SER A 700 17.21 17.97 -17.07
C SER A 700 17.91 17.93 -15.71
N GLY A 701 19.24 17.99 -15.73
CA GLY A 701 20.07 18.03 -14.53
C GLY A 701 21.30 18.91 -14.66
N ALA A 702 21.94 19.15 -13.53
CA ALA A 702 23.20 19.88 -13.41
C ALA A 702 24.14 19.14 -12.46
N THR A 703 25.45 19.33 -12.66
CA THR A 703 26.48 18.74 -11.80
C THR A 703 27.34 19.82 -11.17
N ILE A 704 27.82 19.57 -9.96
CA ILE A 704 28.81 20.40 -9.24
C ILE A 704 29.97 19.49 -8.83
N ASP A 705 31.16 19.80 -9.32
CA ASP A 705 32.40 19.14 -8.97
C ASP A 705 33.18 19.99 -7.95
N LEU A 706 33.20 19.54 -6.69
CA LEU A 706 33.98 20.13 -5.61
C LEU A 706 35.31 19.39 -5.47
N THR A 707 36.38 20.05 -5.89
CA THR A 707 37.75 19.52 -5.82
C THR A 707 38.48 20.06 -4.59
N LEU A 708 39.11 19.15 -3.84
CA LEU A 708 39.75 19.42 -2.56
C LEU A 708 41.09 18.69 -2.46
N THR A 709 41.94 19.12 -1.54
CA THR A 709 43.14 18.42 -1.10
C THR A 709 42.89 17.81 0.28
N ALA A 710 43.12 16.50 0.42
CA ALA A 710 42.96 15.77 1.66
C ALA A 710 43.95 16.25 2.75
N PRO A 711 43.58 16.16 4.03
CA PRO A 711 44.49 16.47 5.14
C PRO A 711 45.75 15.60 5.11
N ALA A 712 46.78 16.06 5.82
CA ALA A 712 48.07 15.36 5.95
C ALA A 712 48.02 14.12 6.85
N GLU A 713 47.00 14.03 7.72
CA GLU A 713 46.80 12.90 8.64
C GLU A 713 45.53 12.12 8.26
N PRO A 714 45.51 10.79 8.54
CA PRO A 714 44.37 9.95 8.24
C PRO A 714 43.13 10.38 9.04
N THR A 715 41.99 10.44 8.37
CA THR A 715 40.69 10.81 8.93
C THR A 715 39.56 10.33 8.02
N THR A 716 38.31 10.57 8.39
CA THR A 716 37.15 10.40 7.51
C THR A 716 36.61 11.77 7.13
N LEU A 717 36.57 12.05 5.83
CA LEU A 717 35.95 13.24 5.28
C LEU A 717 34.48 12.94 5.01
N SER A 718 33.58 13.84 5.40
CA SER A 718 32.15 13.74 5.13
C SER A 718 31.67 15.01 4.44
N SER A 719 31.00 14.85 3.30
CA SER A 719 30.35 15.94 2.57
C SER A 719 28.87 15.60 2.39
N GLN A 720 28.04 16.63 2.41
CA GLN A 720 26.62 16.57 2.17
C GLN A 720 26.27 17.61 1.11
N GLY A 721 25.43 17.22 0.16
CA GLY A 721 24.83 18.12 -0.80
C GLY A 721 23.33 18.22 -0.65
N HIS A 722 22.80 19.40 -0.94
CA HIS A 722 21.38 19.71 -0.94
C HIS A 722 21.05 20.63 -2.12
N ALA A 723 19.86 20.50 -2.70
CA ALA A 723 19.34 21.45 -3.70
C ALA A 723 17.88 21.80 -3.44
N ALA A 724 17.52 23.06 -3.67
CA ALA A 724 16.15 23.54 -3.53
C ALA A 724 15.83 24.63 -4.56
N SER A 725 14.57 24.72 -4.95
CA SER A 725 14.01 25.86 -5.68
C SER A 725 13.37 26.84 -4.69
N ALA A 726 13.56 28.14 -4.93
CA ALA A 726 12.90 29.19 -4.14
C ALA A 726 11.49 29.55 -4.65
N VAL A 727 11.09 29.01 -5.81
CA VAL A 727 9.87 29.42 -6.53
C VAL A 727 8.96 28.24 -6.78
N THR A 728 9.50 27.15 -7.30
CA THR A 728 8.74 25.95 -7.64
C THR A 728 8.73 25.01 -6.42
N PRO A 729 7.58 24.68 -5.85
CA PRO A 729 7.49 23.68 -4.80
C PRO A 729 8.04 22.32 -5.25
N ASP A 730 8.76 21.66 -4.37
CA ASP A 730 9.30 20.32 -4.59
C ASP A 730 8.35 19.25 -4.04
N TRP A 731 8.06 18.24 -4.85
CA TRP A 731 7.14 17.18 -4.48
C TRP A 731 7.74 16.16 -3.49
N VAL A 732 9.01 15.79 -3.65
CA VAL A 732 9.65 14.72 -2.87
C VAL A 732 10.88 15.27 -2.13
N SER A 733 10.67 16.29 -1.30
CA SER A 733 11.75 16.97 -0.56
C SER A 733 12.77 16.08 0.18
N GLY A 734 12.42 14.83 0.50
CA GLY A 734 13.34 13.85 1.09
C GLY A 734 14.46 13.35 0.15
N ASN A 735 14.32 13.48 -1.16
CA ASN A 735 15.34 13.08 -2.14
C ASN A 735 16.26 14.25 -2.57
N ASN A 736 16.06 15.45 -2.01
CA ASN A 736 16.79 16.67 -2.32
C ASN A 736 18.15 16.78 -1.61
N SER A 737 18.63 15.71 -0.96
CA SER A 737 19.93 15.71 -0.31
C SER A 737 20.61 14.35 -0.36
N ALA A 738 21.95 14.36 -0.37
CA ALA A 738 22.77 13.15 -0.33
C ALA A 738 24.05 13.42 0.47
N SER A 739 24.62 12.39 1.06
CA SER A 739 25.90 12.46 1.78
C SER A 739 26.88 11.39 1.29
N ARG A 740 28.18 11.68 1.43
CA ARG A 740 29.25 10.77 1.04
C ARG A 740 30.45 10.90 1.98
N GLU A 741 31.01 9.76 2.35
CA GLU A 741 32.23 9.68 3.14
C GLU A 741 33.41 9.17 2.30
N VAL A 742 34.60 9.67 2.63
CA VAL A 742 35.89 9.29 2.02
C VAL A 742 36.91 9.07 3.13
N SER A 743 37.55 7.91 3.16
CA SER A 743 38.64 7.63 4.12
C SER A 743 39.99 8.15 3.60
N VAL A 744 40.69 8.91 4.42
CA VAL A 744 42.05 9.38 4.12
C VAL A 744 43.06 8.36 4.65
N SER A 745 43.86 7.79 3.75
CA SER A 745 44.90 6.82 4.09
C SER A 745 46.22 7.51 4.39
N ALA A 746 46.90 7.08 5.47
CA ALA A 746 48.19 7.63 5.86
C ALA A 746 49.28 7.37 4.80
N VAL A 747 50.16 8.36 4.59
CA VAL A 747 51.31 8.29 3.67
C VAL A 747 52.57 8.69 4.43
N SER A 748 53.58 7.83 4.43
CA SER A 748 54.92 8.17 4.96
C SER A 748 55.97 7.92 3.88
N ASP A 749 56.87 8.87 3.68
CA ASP A 749 58.01 8.78 2.77
C ASP A 749 59.25 8.60 3.65
N LEU A 750 59.68 7.35 3.84
CA LEU A 750 60.86 7.07 4.64
C LEU A 750 62.11 7.18 3.78
N ALA A 751 63.19 7.68 4.36
CA ALA A 751 64.51 7.65 3.75
C ALA A 751 65.53 7.26 4.80
N LEU A 752 66.62 6.60 4.40
CA LEU A 752 67.71 6.30 5.33
C LEU A 752 69.09 6.66 4.80
N THR A 753 70.01 6.94 5.74
CA THR A 753 71.44 7.03 5.47
C THR A 753 72.19 6.01 6.33
N LEU A 754 73.33 5.53 5.82
CA LEU A 754 74.18 4.54 6.46
C LEU A 754 75.62 5.02 6.40
N THR A 755 76.25 5.19 7.56
CA THR A 755 77.64 5.66 7.68
C THR A 755 78.43 4.73 8.59
N ASP A 756 79.71 4.47 8.28
CA ASP A 756 80.58 3.58 9.04
C ASP A 756 81.85 4.23 9.58
N VAL A 757 82.24 3.83 10.79
CA VAL A 757 83.46 4.30 11.45
C VAL A 757 84.11 3.15 12.26
N PRO A 758 85.44 2.96 12.17
CA PRO A 758 86.36 3.63 11.26
C PRO A 758 86.29 3.07 9.82
N ASP A 759 86.46 3.92 8.81
CA ASP A 759 86.69 3.54 7.41
C ASP A 759 87.92 4.29 6.88
N PRO A 760 89.04 3.62 6.54
CA PRO A 760 89.26 2.17 6.50
C PRO A 760 89.31 1.50 7.88
N VAL A 761 88.71 0.31 8.00
CA VAL A 761 88.81 -0.57 9.17
C VAL A 761 89.94 -1.60 9.00
N LEU A 762 90.60 -1.96 10.10
CA LEU A 762 91.54 -3.09 10.08
C LEU A 762 90.78 -4.43 9.98
N ALA A 763 91.27 -5.37 9.17
CA ALA A 763 90.65 -6.68 9.03
C ALA A 763 90.46 -7.39 10.38
N GLY A 764 89.26 -7.93 10.62
CA GLY A 764 88.89 -8.57 11.90
C GLY A 764 88.68 -7.61 13.08
N ARG A 765 88.79 -6.28 12.91
CA ARG A 765 88.58 -5.28 13.98
C ARG A 765 87.14 -4.75 13.99
N PRO A 766 86.66 -4.25 15.14
CA PRO A 766 85.31 -3.72 15.24
C PRO A 766 85.15 -2.41 14.46
N LEU A 767 84.00 -2.26 13.81
CA LEU A 767 83.47 -1.00 13.27
C LEU A 767 82.00 -0.86 13.66
N SER A 768 81.48 0.37 13.59
CA SER A 768 80.07 0.67 13.83
C SER A 768 79.46 1.35 12.62
N TYR A 769 78.30 0.85 12.20
CA TYR A 769 77.38 1.53 11.30
C TYR A 769 76.43 2.41 12.11
N THR A 770 76.13 3.61 11.63
CA THR A 770 75.03 4.46 12.11
C THR A 770 73.99 4.57 11.01
N VAL A 771 72.78 4.09 11.29
CA VAL A 771 71.61 4.26 10.44
C VAL A 771 70.79 5.43 10.95
N GLN A 772 70.50 6.38 10.07
CA GLN A 772 69.60 7.50 10.35
C GLN A 772 68.40 7.42 9.41
N VAL A 773 67.20 7.22 9.97
CA VAL A 773 65.92 7.20 9.23
C VAL A 773 65.24 8.56 9.37
N MET A 774 64.64 9.07 8.31
CA MET A 774 63.82 10.28 8.28
C MET A 774 62.49 9.98 7.59
N ASN A 775 61.40 10.57 8.08
CA ASN A 775 60.09 10.55 7.41
C ASN A 775 59.83 11.90 6.74
N ALA A 776 59.99 11.99 5.43
CA ALA A 776 59.64 13.16 4.61
C ALA A 776 58.15 13.20 4.23
N GLY A 777 57.38 12.18 4.59
CA GLY A 777 55.96 12.07 4.23
C GLY A 777 55.05 12.94 5.11
N PRO A 778 53.82 13.19 4.65
CA PRO A 778 52.88 14.07 5.34
C PRO A 778 52.27 13.44 6.60
N SER A 779 52.24 12.10 6.71
CA SER A 779 51.69 11.39 7.88
C SER A 779 52.78 10.75 8.72
N MET A 780 52.47 10.55 9.99
CA MET A 780 53.30 9.79 10.93
C MET A 780 53.55 8.34 10.47
N ALA A 781 54.81 7.91 10.48
CA ALA A 781 55.24 6.57 10.08
C ALA A 781 55.24 5.59 11.27
N GLY A 782 54.26 4.68 11.32
CA GLY A 782 54.19 3.61 12.31
C GLY A 782 54.91 2.33 11.88
N GLY A 783 55.32 1.51 12.85
CA GLY A 783 55.90 0.19 12.58
C GLY A 783 57.18 0.21 11.74
N VAL A 784 58.00 1.26 11.90
CA VAL A 784 59.24 1.42 11.15
C VAL A 784 60.19 0.26 11.42
N GLN A 785 60.64 -0.41 10.36
CA GLN A 785 61.60 -1.51 10.40
C GLN A 785 62.81 -1.18 9.55
N VAL A 786 64.00 -1.38 10.11
CA VAL A 786 65.28 -1.34 9.38
C VAL A 786 65.83 -2.75 9.29
N ARG A 787 66.16 -3.17 8.07
CA ARG A 787 66.84 -4.43 7.76
C ARG A 787 68.25 -4.11 7.26
N LEU A 788 69.27 -4.58 7.96
CA LEU A 788 70.67 -4.50 7.50
C LEU A 788 71.15 -5.89 7.09
N THR A 789 71.71 -6.01 5.90
CA THR A 789 72.40 -7.21 5.42
C THR A 789 73.90 -7.00 5.55
N LEU A 790 74.54 -7.76 6.44
CA LEU A 790 75.97 -7.70 6.66
C LEU A 790 76.71 -8.52 5.57
N PRO A 791 77.95 -8.15 5.21
CA PRO A 791 78.73 -8.86 4.20
C PRO A 791 79.20 -10.24 4.69
N ALA A 792 79.43 -11.14 3.72
CA ALA A 792 80.07 -12.43 3.96
C ALA A 792 81.37 -12.29 4.76
N GLY A 793 81.47 -13.03 5.86
CA GLY A 793 82.66 -13.06 6.72
C GLY A 793 82.73 -11.98 7.81
N ALA A 794 81.81 -11.01 7.85
CA ALA A 794 81.64 -10.15 9.02
C ALA A 794 80.97 -10.89 10.18
N GLN A 795 81.36 -10.54 11.41
CA GLN A 795 80.73 -11.06 12.63
C GLN A 795 79.89 -9.97 13.30
N PHE A 796 78.62 -10.26 13.56
CA PHE A 796 77.75 -9.36 14.32
C PHE A 796 78.25 -9.19 15.76
N ASN A 797 78.31 -7.96 16.26
CA ASN A 797 78.67 -7.67 17.64
C ASN A 797 77.44 -7.21 18.44
N GLN A 798 76.82 -6.10 18.03
CA GLN A 798 75.67 -5.53 18.71
C GLN A 798 74.84 -4.66 17.79
N ALA A 799 73.57 -4.46 18.11
CA ALA A 799 72.74 -3.42 17.50
C ALA A 799 71.89 -2.78 18.60
N ALA A 800 71.97 -1.46 18.72
CA ALA A 800 71.27 -0.71 19.75
C ALA A 800 71.01 0.74 19.31
N GLY A 801 69.90 1.29 19.80
CA GLY A 801 69.51 2.69 19.64
C GLY A 801 68.30 2.96 20.52
N SER A 802 68.08 4.22 20.91
CA SER A 802 66.93 4.55 21.75
C SER A 802 65.62 4.17 21.03
N GLY A 803 64.78 3.36 21.67
CA GLY A 803 63.51 2.89 21.10
C GLY A 803 63.61 1.81 20.01
N TRP A 804 64.82 1.35 19.65
CA TRP A 804 65.02 0.29 18.68
C TRP A 804 65.12 -1.08 19.36
N ASN A 805 64.37 -2.06 18.85
CA ASN A 805 64.48 -3.46 19.26
C ASN A 805 65.03 -4.28 18.09
N CYS A 806 66.23 -4.82 18.26
CA CYS A 806 66.97 -5.50 17.20
C CYS A 806 67.10 -7.00 17.46
N THR A 807 66.99 -7.78 16.38
CA THR A 807 67.19 -9.23 16.38
C THR A 807 68.21 -9.61 15.32
N TRP A 808 69.05 -10.60 15.64
CA TRP A 808 70.06 -11.13 14.73
C TRP A 808 69.57 -12.43 14.11
N GLY A 809 69.48 -12.46 12.77
CA GLY A 809 68.93 -13.59 12.02
C GLY A 809 69.87 -14.76 11.81
N GLY A 810 71.19 -14.62 12.09
CA GLY A 810 72.20 -15.70 12.10
C GLY A 810 72.49 -16.37 10.76
N ALA A 811 71.49 -17.01 10.16
CA ALA A 811 71.58 -17.82 8.94
C ALA A 811 71.70 -17.00 7.64
N GLY A 812 71.26 -15.73 7.64
CA GLY A 812 71.28 -14.83 6.47
C GLY A 812 72.19 -13.62 6.58
N GLN A 813 72.98 -13.51 7.66
CA GLN A 813 73.73 -12.31 8.01
C GLN A 813 72.89 -11.02 8.12
N GLU A 814 71.63 -11.13 8.53
CA GLU A 814 70.71 -10.00 8.64
C GLU A 814 70.48 -9.53 10.08
N VAL A 815 70.46 -8.21 10.28
CA VAL A 815 70.00 -7.53 11.50
C VAL A 815 68.64 -6.90 11.20
N LEU A 816 67.60 -7.25 11.97
CA LEU A 816 66.26 -6.68 11.87
C LEU A 816 65.96 -5.84 13.11
N CYS A 817 65.73 -4.54 12.92
CA CYS A 817 65.45 -3.59 13.98
C CYS A 817 64.09 -2.93 13.78
N GLY A 818 63.18 -3.08 14.75
CA GLY A 818 61.90 -2.35 14.78
C GLY A 818 61.95 -1.17 15.74
N LEU A 819 61.44 -0.01 15.33
CA LEU A 819 61.32 1.17 16.18
C LEU A 819 59.98 1.12 16.95
N SER A 820 60.05 1.29 18.28
CA SER A 820 58.87 1.19 19.16
C SER A 820 57.92 2.39 19.10
N GLN A 821 58.44 3.55 18.70
CA GLN A 821 57.66 4.78 18.56
C GLN A 821 57.60 5.16 17.09
N PRO A 822 56.49 5.74 16.62
CA PRO A 822 56.40 6.19 15.26
C PRO A 822 57.32 7.40 15.00
N VAL A 823 57.62 7.67 13.72
CA VAL A 823 58.39 8.85 13.29
C VAL A 823 57.41 9.89 12.76
N GLY A 824 57.36 11.07 13.39
CA GLY A 824 56.49 12.17 12.97
C GLY A 824 56.82 12.66 11.56
N ALA A 825 55.88 13.38 10.94
CA ALA A 825 56.08 13.99 9.63
C ALA A 825 57.21 15.02 9.66
N GLY A 826 58.17 14.91 8.73
CA GLY A 826 59.38 15.75 8.68
C GLY A 826 60.42 15.44 9.76
N GLU A 827 60.19 14.43 10.61
CA GLU A 827 61.09 14.11 11.71
C GLU A 827 62.09 12.99 11.36
N SER A 828 63.14 12.90 12.17
CA SER A 828 64.14 11.85 12.12
C SER A 828 63.98 10.90 13.30
N ALA A 829 64.07 9.59 13.05
CA ALA A 829 64.13 8.60 14.12
C ALA A 829 65.41 8.77 14.96
N PRO A 830 65.45 8.29 16.21
CA PRO A 830 66.72 8.17 16.93
C PRO A 830 67.74 7.34 16.12
N PRO A 831 69.04 7.68 16.11
CA PRO A 831 70.03 6.94 15.34
C PRO A 831 70.15 5.50 15.85
N LEU A 832 70.25 4.55 14.91
CA LEU A 832 70.46 3.13 15.19
C LEU A 832 71.95 2.80 14.95
N GLY A 833 72.64 2.37 16.00
CA GLY A 833 74.02 1.89 15.92
C GLY A 833 74.10 0.37 15.73
N VAL A 834 74.85 -0.09 14.73
CA VAL A 834 75.10 -1.53 14.47
C VAL A 834 76.60 -1.78 14.44
N GLY A 835 77.11 -2.45 15.47
CA GLY A 835 78.50 -2.85 15.59
C GLY A 835 78.75 -4.23 14.97
N ILE A 836 79.82 -4.36 14.19
CA ILE A 836 80.31 -5.62 13.62
C ILE A 836 81.83 -5.73 13.75
N PHE A 837 82.38 -6.93 13.61
CA PHE A 837 83.79 -7.13 13.29
C PHE A 837 83.95 -7.32 11.78
N ALA A 838 84.87 -6.56 11.19
CA ALA A 838 85.13 -6.58 9.75
C ALA A 838 85.57 -7.98 9.26
N PRO A 839 85.30 -8.37 8.01
CA PRO A 839 85.82 -9.60 7.42
C PRO A 839 87.36 -9.69 7.54
N ALA A 840 87.87 -10.91 7.70
CA ALA A 840 89.31 -11.16 7.88
C ALA A 840 90.12 -11.11 6.57
N SER A 841 89.46 -11.03 5.41
CA SER A 841 90.07 -11.04 4.07
C SER A 841 89.31 -10.13 3.10
N GLY A 842 89.98 -9.63 2.06
CA GLY A 842 89.41 -8.73 1.04
C GLY A 842 90.01 -7.32 1.08
N THR A 843 89.56 -6.45 0.16
CA THR A 843 89.98 -5.03 0.08
C THR A 843 88.87 -4.05 0.50
N SER A 844 87.62 -4.46 0.36
CA SER A 844 86.42 -3.73 0.80
C SER A 844 85.24 -4.69 0.91
N PHE A 845 84.15 -4.24 1.54
CA PHE A 845 82.89 -4.99 1.65
C PHE A 845 81.70 -4.04 1.65
N GLN A 846 80.51 -4.58 1.35
CA GLN A 846 79.26 -3.82 1.29
C GLN A 846 78.30 -4.24 2.38
N THR A 847 77.66 -3.25 3.00
CA THR A 847 76.51 -3.44 3.88
C THR A 847 75.32 -2.71 3.28
N VAL A 848 74.19 -3.41 3.15
CA VAL A 848 72.95 -2.86 2.60
C VAL A 848 71.97 -2.64 3.74
N ALA A 849 71.40 -1.44 3.86
CA ALA A 849 70.33 -1.14 4.79
C ALA A 849 69.06 -0.76 4.03
N ARG A 850 67.92 -1.31 4.46
CA ARG A 850 66.58 -1.00 3.93
C ARG A 850 65.64 -0.57 5.05
N VAL A 851 64.75 0.38 4.79
CA VAL A 851 63.71 0.81 5.74
C VAL A 851 62.32 0.61 5.16
N SER A 852 61.34 0.33 6.02
CA SER A 852 59.92 0.21 5.66
C SER A 852 59.02 0.65 6.81
N SER A 853 57.78 1.03 6.52
CA SER A 853 56.70 1.29 7.50
C SER A 853 55.43 0.51 7.15
N VAL A 854 54.37 0.69 7.94
CA VAL A 854 53.02 0.15 7.62
C VAL A 854 52.24 1.01 6.61
N ASN A 855 52.69 2.24 6.35
CA ASN A 855 52.01 3.16 5.43
C ASN A 855 52.55 3.01 4.01
N PHE A 856 51.79 3.51 3.03
CA PHE A 856 52.28 3.61 1.65
C PHE A 856 53.41 4.66 1.56
N ASP A 857 54.49 4.29 0.88
CA ASP A 857 55.64 5.15 0.61
C ASP A 857 55.72 5.51 -0.88
N PRO A 858 55.54 6.81 -1.24
CA PRO A 858 55.52 7.24 -2.62
C PRO A 858 56.90 7.31 -3.28
N GLN A 859 58.01 7.24 -2.53
CA GLN A 859 59.37 7.41 -3.05
C GLN A 859 60.29 6.22 -2.74
N GLY A 860 59.78 4.97 -2.80
CA GLY A 860 60.48 3.78 -2.32
C GLY A 860 61.93 3.49 -2.79
N GLU A 861 62.49 4.22 -3.74
CA GLU A 861 63.91 4.15 -4.12
C GLU A 861 64.85 4.73 -3.02
N ASN A 862 64.38 5.67 -2.20
CA ASN A 862 65.17 6.26 -1.09
C ASN A 862 65.15 5.38 0.19
N ASN A 863 64.45 4.25 0.15
CA ASN A 863 64.33 3.29 1.25
C ASN A 863 65.47 2.28 1.31
N GLU A 864 66.51 2.41 0.47
CA GLU A 864 67.67 1.53 0.45
C GLU A 864 68.97 2.32 0.28
N VAL A 865 69.99 1.95 1.06
CA VAL A 865 71.34 2.53 0.95
C VAL A 865 72.39 1.43 1.09
N VAL A 866 73.49 1.57 0.35
CA VAL A 866 74.64 0.67 0.40
C VAL A 866 75.86 1.44 0.90
N ALA A 867 76.47 0.98 1.98
CA ALA A 867 77.76 1.48 2.45
C ALA A 867 78.89 0.56 1.97
N VAL A 868 79.96 1.15 1.42
CA VAL A 868 81.18 0.44 1.00
C VAL A 868 82.28 0.75 2.01
N THR A 869 82.67 -0.22 2.81
CA THR A 869 83.74 -0.08 3.81
C THR A 869 85.06 -0.63 3.27
N THR A 870 86.16 0.09 3.45
CA THR A 870 87.50 -0.33 3.01
C THR A 870 88.30 -1.06 4.10
N LEU A 871 89.06 -2.08 3.72
CA LEU A 871 89.86 -2.91 4.62
C LEU A 871 91.35 -2.54 4.58
N ARG A 872 92.02 -2.53 5.74
CA ARG A 872 93.48 -2.42 5.87
C ARG A 872 94.06 -3.54 6.74
N TYR A 873 95.35 -3.84 6.54
CA TYR A 873 96.09 -4.88 7.25
C TYR A 873 97.30 -4.30 7.96
N ALA A 874 97.64 -4.80 9.15
CA ALA A 874 98.86 -4.44 9.85
C ALA A 874 100.03 -5.32 9.37
N LEU A 875 101.06 -4.72 8.79
CA LEU A 875 102.32 -5.39 8.42
C LEU A 875 103.29 -5.37 9.62
N PHE A 876 103.73 -6.54 10.08
CA PHE A 876 104.87 -6.67 11.00
C PHE A 876 106.12 -7.11 10.22
N LEU A 877 107.15 -6.25 10.15
CA LEU A 877 108.47 -6.56 9.58
C LEU A 877 109.53 -6.61 10.70
N PRO A 878 110.29 -7.70 10.90
CA PRO A 878 111.50 -7.68 11.71
C PRO A 878 112.68 -7.12 10.89
N LEU A 879 113.38 -6.13 11.45
CA LEU A 879 114.52 -5.39 10.87
C LEU A 879 115.86 -6.02 11.28
N ILE A 880 116.74 -6.42 10.33
CA ILE A 880 118.21 -6.36 10.49
C ILE A 880 118.93 -6.04 9.16
N SER A 881 119.26 -4.74 9.01
CA SER A 881 120.53 -4.10 8.59
C SER A 881 121.63 -4.83 7.77
N ARG A 882 121.82 -4.38 6.51
CA ARG A 882 123.01 -3.73 5.86
C ARG A 882 124.42 -4.35 6.05
N GLN A 883 125.26 -4.62 5.02
CA GLN A 883 125.98 -3.71 4.07
C GLN A 883 127.03 -4.52 3.21
N PRO A 884 127.80 -3.98 2.21
CA PRO A 884 127.56 -4.05 0.76
C PRO A 884 128.65 -4.78 -0.12
N PHE A 885 128.30 -4.96 -1.41
CA PHE A 885 128.98 -5.40 -2.67
C PHE A 885 130.54 -5.39 -2.79
N PRO A 886 131.16 -6.21 -3.67
CA PRO A 886 130.98 -6.22 -5.14
C PRO A 886 129.96 -7.22 -5.71
#